data_AF-A0A7L0TFS8-F1
#
_entry.id   AF-A0A7L0TFS8-F1
#
_cell.length_a   1.000
_cell.length_b   1.000
_cell.length_c   1.000
_cell.angle_alpha   90.00
_cell.angle_beta   90.00
_cell.angle_gamma   90.00
#
_symmetry.space_group_name_H-M   'P 1'
#
loop_
_entity.id
_entity.type
_entity.pdbx_description
1 polymer ?
#
loop_
_entity_poly.entity_id
_entity_poly.type
_entity_poly.pdbx_seq_one_letter_code
_entity_poly.pdbx_strand_id
1 'polypeptide(L)'
;RCFPNYCEHGGECSQSWNSFYCNCTNTGYKGATCHYPIYEQSCEAYKHRGNTSAFYNIDSDGSGPLGPFLVYCNMTDTTWTIIQHNNTNLTRVKSANRENPHTVFFKYSASLDQLQATINHAEHCEQELAYHCKKSRLLDKPDGTPLSWWIGRTNETQTYWGGSLPTVQKCACGLEGSCIDSQHYCNCDADRDEWTNDTGFLSYKEHLPVTEIVITDTDRPNSEAAYQLGPLLCRGDRTFWNSASFNTETSYLHFPTFHGELSADVSFFFKTSASSGVFLENLGIQDFIRIELYSPSEVIFSFDVGNGPSEVTVQSLTALNDNQWHYVKAERNIKEASLQVDHLPQRSHAAPPDGHIRLQLNSQLFVGGTASRQKGFLGCIRSLQLNGMALDLEERARITPGVEPGCPGHCSSYGNLCHNGGKCREKYSGFSCDCTFSAFAGPFCKKGKHVSAYFGTGTSVTYNFQEYYTLAKNSSSPASSFYADMTLNREAITFAFRTTRTPSLLLYVSSFYKEYLSVILTRNGDLQIRYKLDSHQDPDVFNINIKTMADGQLQHVKINREEEILFVEVNQNERMKFILSSGTEFNAIKSLTLGKILENSDVDEETMKANSQGFIGCLSSVQFNHIAPLKAALHHISSAPVIVKGRFTESNCGTLTGADSTSSETTHSFADHSGPIDEGQPLANAIRSDSAIIGGVIAVVIFILLCITAIAIRIYKKKGIYSKNEAKGSENEDSAESALKSELSMQNTANENQKEYFF
;
A
#
# COMPACT_ATOMS: atom_id res chain seq x y z
N ARG A 1 16.44 11.59 37.29
CA ARG A 1 17.09 10.38 37.83
C ARG A 1 17.22 9.30 36.76
N CYS A 2 18.29 8.50 36.80
CA CYS A 2 18.66 7.45 35.83
C CYS A 2 18.69 6.04 36.42
N PHE A 3 18.28 5.88 37.68
CA PHE A 3 18.07 4.55 38.28
C PHE A 3 16.67 4.48 38.91
N PRO A 4 15.75 3.69 38.34
CA PRO A 4 15.89 2.94 37.08
C PRO A 4 16.09 3.87 35.87
N ASN A 5 16.62 3.34 34.76
CA ASN A 5 16.77 4.11 33.51
C ASN A 5 15.42 4.22 32.83
N TYR A 6 14.97 5.45 32.57
CA TYR A 6 13.71 5.75 31.90
C TYR A 6 13.88 6.21 30.45
N CYS A 7 15.11 6.18 29.93
CA CYS A 7 15.39 6.41 28.52
C CYS A 7 15.15 5.12 27.75
N GLU A 8 14.22 5.18 26.81
CA GLU A 8 13.75 4.06 26.00
C GLU A 8 14.66 3.87 24.76
N HIS A 9 14.50 2.73 24.07
CA HIS A 9 15.17 2.41 22.80
C HIS A 9 16.69 2.63 22.79
N GLY A 10 17.36 2.30 23.91
CA GLY A 10 18.82 2.41 24.05
C GLY A 10 19.33 3.83 24.29
N GLY A 11 18.45 4.78 24.63
CA GLY A 11 18.85 6.15 24.96
C GLY A 11 19.79 6.23 26.19
N GLU A 12 20.83 7.05 26.08
CA GLU A 12 21.79 7.25 27.18
C GLU A 12 21.22 8.24 28.20
N CYS A 13 21.16 7.82 29.47
CA CYS A 13 20.61 8.64 30.54
C CYS A 13 21.70 9.44 31.25
N SER A 14 21.50 10.76 31.34
CA SER A 14 22.26 11.66 32.21
C SER A 14 21.33 12.29 33.25
N GLN A 15 21.84 12.66 34.42
CA GLN A 15 21.00 13.24 35.48
C GLN A 15 21.64 14.43 36.20
N SER A 16 20.78 15.36 36.60
CA SER A 16 21.08 16.39 37.60
C SER A 16 20.52 15.99 38.96
N TRP A 17 20.68 16.84 39.98
CA TRP A 17 20.13 16.61 41.32
C TRP A 17 18.58 16.57 41.35
N ASN A 18 17.90 17.24 40.40
CA ASN A 18 16.44 17.33 40.33
C ASN A 18 15.79 16.68 39.09
N SER A 19 16.57 16.21 38.11
CA SER A 19 16.04 15.80 36.80
C SER A 19 16.88 14.71 36.13
N PHE A 20 16.43 14.17 34.99
CA PHE A 20 17.25 13.39 34.06
C PHE A 20 17.09 13.90 32.63
N TYR A 21 17.94 13.45 31.73
CA TYR A 21 17.92 13.79 30.32
C TYR A 21 18.29 12.55 29.54
N CYS A 22 17.52 12.28 28.49
CA CYS A 22 17.79 11.17 27.58
C CYS A 22 18.46 11.71 26.33
N ASN A 23 19.61 11.13 26.00
CA ASN A 23 20.25 11.35 24.72
C ASN A 23 19.76 10.28 23.74
N CYS A 24 18.92 10.69 22.79
CA CYS A 24 18.35 9.81 21.76
C CYS A 24 19.18 9.78 20.47
N THR A 25 20.39 10.33 20.48
CA THR A 25 21.25 10.36 19.29
C THR A 25 21.57 8.93 18.85
N ASN A 26 21.45 8.65 17.55
CA ASN A 26 21.68 7.34 16.93
C ASN A 26 20.76 6.19 17.36
N THR A 27 19.68 6.45 18.12
CA THR A 27 18.71 5.40 18.45
C THR A 27 17.68 5.20 17.34
N GLY A 28 17.44 6.22 16.51
CA GLY A 28 16.31 6.26 15.58
C GLY A 28 15.03 6.81 16.21
N TYR A 29 15.10 7.22 17.48
CA TYR A 29 13.98 7.75 18.26
C TYR A 29 14.24 9.17 18.77
N LYS A 30 13.18 9.85 19.19
CA LYS A 30 13.18 11.22 19.71
C LYS A 30 12.18 11.38 20.86
N GLY A 31 12.10 12.58 21.42
CA GLY A 31 11.24 12.91 22.57
C GLY A 31 12.02 12.88 23.89
N ALA A 32 11.38 13.34 24.97
CA ALA A 32 12.05 13.50 26.27
C ALA A 32 12.57 12.18 26.88
N THR A 33 11.97 11.05 26.50
CA THR A 33 12.34 9.69 26.94
C THR A 33 12.81 8.79 25.79
N CYS A 34 13.04 9.34 24.59
CA CYS A 34 13.36 8.55 23.38
C CYS A 34 12.28 7.53 22.98
N HIS A 35 11.02 7.81 23.29
CA HIS A 35 9.91 6.91 23.00
C HIS A 35 9.51 6.91 21.52
N TYR A 36 9.71 8.02 20.79
CA TYR A 36 9.08 8.21 19.49
C TYR A 36 9.95 7.90 18.28
N PRO A 37 9.45 7.14 17.29
CA PRO A 37 10.19 6.88 16.07
C PRO A 37 10.38 8.17 15.26
N ILE A 38 11.55 8.28 14.62
CA ILE A 38 11.85 9.35 13.66
C ILE A 38 11.35 8.99 12.26
N TYR A 39 11.27 7.70 11.96
CA TYR A 39 10.93 7.16 10.64
C TYR A 39 9.47 6.71 10.56
N GLU A 40 8.96 6.56 9.33
CA GLU A 40 7.60 6.06 9.12
C GLU A 40 7.54 4.54 9.24
N GLN A 41 6.36 4.01 9.54
CA GLN A 41 6.20 2.57 9.78
C GLN A 41 6.18 1.73 8.50
N SER A 42 5.92 2.34 7.34
CA SER A 42 5.83 1.62 6.07
C SER A 42 6.15 2.49 4.86
N CYS A 43 6.45 1.82 3.74
CA CYS A 43 6.57 2.48 2.44
C CYS A 43 5.26 3.17 2.00
N GLU A 44 4.10 2.67 2.44
CA GLU A 44 2.79 3.27 2.13
C GLU A 44 2.64 4.62 2.85
N ALA A 45 3.06 4.71 4.11
CA ALA A 45 3.07 5.97 4.85
C ALA A 45 3.98 7.02 4.18
N TYR A 46 5.20 6.64 3.75
CA TYR A 46 6.08 7.54 3.00
C TYR A 46 5.45 8.01 1.67
N LYS A 47 4.83 7.11 0.90
CA LYS A 47 4.16 7.45 -0.35
C LYS A 47 3.09 8.53 -0.15
N HIS A 48 2.32 8.45 0.93
CA HIS A 48 1.25 9.42 1.25
C HIS A 48 1.76 10.79 1.71
N ARG A 49 3.03 10.88 2.11
CA ARG A 49 3.73 12.17 2.31
C ARG A 49 4.25 12.79 1.01
N GLY A 50 4.05 12.12 -0.12
CA GLY A 50 4.49 12.58 -1.44
C GLY A 50 5.89 12.14 -1.83
N ASN A 51 6.51 11.23 -1.07
CA ASN A 51 7.82 10.65 -1.38
C ASN A 51 7.75 9.76 -2.64
N THR A 52 8.91 9.49 -3.23
CA THR A 52 9.07 8.64 -4.42
C THR A 52 9.89 7.39 -4.08
N SER A 53 10.10 6.50 -5.05
CA SER A 53 10.88 5.27 -4.82
C SER A 53 12.32 5.59 -4.44
N ALA A 54 12.80 5.02 -3.33
CA ALA A 54 14.16 5.14 -2.83
C ALA A 54 14.37 4.16 -1.67
N PHE A 55 15.58 4.16 -1.10
CA PHE A 55 15.83 3.54 0.19
C PHE A 55 15.31 4.40 1.33
N TYR A 56 14.57 3.80 2.25
CA TYR A 56 14.04 4.43 3.44
C TYR A 56 14.30 3.56 4.66
N ASN A 57 14.60 4.19 5.79
CA ASN A 57 14.46 3.49 7.07
C ASN A 57 12.96 3.43 7.39
N ILE A 58 12.48 2.26 7.78
CA ILE A 58 11.14 2.08 8.33
C ILE A 58 11.22 1.57 9.75
N ASP A 59 10.26 1.96 10.56
CA ASP A 59 10.10 1.52 11.94
C ASP A 59 8.80 0.73 12.07
N SER A 60 8.86 -0.59 11.84
CA SER A 60 7.66 -1.39 11.57
C SER A 60 6.66 -1.47 12.74
N ASP A 61 7.09 -1.25 13.98
CA ASP A 61 6.27 -1.30 15.20
C ASP A 61 6.17 0.05 15.91
N GLY A 62 6.76 1.13 15.37
CA GLY A 62 6.55 2.49 15.84
C GLY A 62 7.21 2.74 17.19
N SER A 63 6.43 2.93 18.26
CA SER A 63 6.96 3.07 19.63
C SER A 63 7.21 1.71 20.32
N GLY A 64 7.14 0.61 19.57
CA GLY A 64 7.45 -0.73 20.03
C GLY A 64 8.96 -0.98 20.18
N PRO A 65 9.37 -2.17 20.65
CA PRO A 65 10.75 -2.45 21.00
C PRO A 65 11.73 -2.58 19.82
N LEU A 66 11.25 -2.68 18.58
CA LEU A 66 12.11 -2.94 17.42
C LEU A 66 12.64 -1.64 16.81
N GLY A 67 13.97 -1.53 16.69
CA GLY A 67 14.57 -0.37 16.02
C GLY A 67 14.24 -0.29 14.52
N PRO A 68 14.50 0.86 13.88
CA PRO A 68 14.29 1.04 12.45
C PRO A 68 15.31 0.26 11.61
N PHE A 69 14.93 -0.07 10.38
CA PHE A 69 15.79 -0.76 9.43
C PHE A 69 15.59 -0.29 7.99
N LEU A 70 16.63 -0.44 7.18
CA LEU A 70 16.65 0.06 5.80
C LEU A 70 15.94 -0.92 4.85
N VAL A 71 15.01 -0.40 4.06
CA VAL A 71 14.30 -1.11 2.99
C VAL A 71 14.33 -0.31 1.70
N TYR A 72 14.13 -0.98 0.57
CA TYR A 72 13.86 -0.27 -0.69
C TYR A 72 12.35 -0.17 -0.90
N CYS A 73 11.83 1.04 -0.96
CA CYS A 73 10.43 1.28 -1.27
C CYS A 73 10.26 1.53 -2.77
N ASN A 74 9.62 0.61 -3.48
CA ASN A 74 9.20 0.82 -4.86
C ASN A 74 7.76 1.36 -4.87
N MET A 75 7.61 2.64 -5.20
CA MET A 75 6.35 3.39 -5.18
C MET A 75 5.93 3.82 -6.59
N THR A 76 6.15 2.97 -7.60
CA THR A 76 5.91 3.33 -9.02
C THR A 76 4.47 3.11 -9.48
N ASP A 77 3.81 2.05 -9.00
CA ASP A 77 2.40 1.78 -9.29
C ASP A 77 1.75 1.26 -8.00
N THR A 78 2.09 0.02 -7.66
CA THR A 78 1.87 -0.55 -6.35
C THR A 78 3.07 -0.27 -5.45
N THR A 79 2.81 0.02 -4.17
CA THR A 79 3.85 0.29 -3.19
C THR A 79 4.40 -1.01 -2.64
N TRP A 80 5.64 -1.33 -2.98
CA TRP A 80 6.35 -2.50 -2.49
C TRP A 80 7.45 -2.10 -1.51
N THR A 81 7.47 -2.77 -0.37
CA THR A 81 8.59 -2.86 0.56
C THR A 81 9.44 -4.06 0.14
N ILE A 82 10.65 -3.79 -0.34
CA ILE A 82 11.60 -4.80 -0.82
C ILE A 82 12.69 -5.00 0.23
N ILE A 83 12.80 -6.23 0.76
CA ILE A 83 13.77 -6.59 1.80
C ILE A 83 14.74 -7.63 1.25
N GLN A 84 16.02 -7.28 1.24
CA GLN A 84 17.09 -8.08 0.65
C GLN A 84 17.67 -9.09 1.66
N HIS A 85 18.31 -10.14 1.12
CA HIS A 85 19.12 -11.10 1.87
C HIS A 85 20.50 -11.27 1.23
N ASN A 86 21.38 -12.00 1.91
CA ASN A 86 22.80 -12.15 1.58
C ASN A 86 23.12 -12.87 0.25
N ASN A 87 22.18 -13.57 -0.38
CA ASN A 87 22.44 -14.34 -1.61
C ASN A 87 21.22 -14.39 -2.53
N THR A 88 21.24 -13.62 -3.61
CA THR A 88 20.21 -13.62 -4.67
C THR A 88 20.70 -14.24 -5.98
N ASN A 89 21.90 -14.82 -5.99
CA ASN A 89 22.52 -15.40 -7.17
C ASN A 89 22.06 -16.85 -7.38
N LEU A 90 21.95 -17.25 -8.66
CA LEU A 90 21.69 -18.64 -9.03
C LEU A 90 22.86 -19.52 -8.57
N THR A 91 22.58 -20.46 -7.66
CA THR A 91 23.59 -21.33 -7.04
C THR A 91 23.40 -22.76 -7.51
N ARG A 92 24.44 -23.37 -8.10
CA ARG A 92 24.44 -24.77 -8.56
C ARG A 92 24.84 -25.73 -7.45
N VAL A 93 24.19 -26.89 -7.41
CA VAL A 93 24.34 -27.94 -6.40
C VAL A 93 24.58 -29.27 -7.08
N LYS A 94 25.59 -30.00 -6.58
CA LYS A 94 25.91 -31.39 -6.95
C LYS A 94 26.30 -32.16 -5.68
N SER A 95 26.19 -33.48 -5.72
CA SER A 95 26.68 -34.38 -4.66
C SER A 95 25.98 -34.18 -3.30
N ALA A 96 24.69 -33.82 -3.31
CA ALA A 96 23.84 -33.79 -2.13
C ALA A 96 22.89 -35.00 -2.11
N ASN A 97 22.83 -35.65 -0.95
CA ASN A 97 21.96 -36.80 -0.67
C ASN A 97 21.21 -36.60 0.67
N ARG A 98 20.43 -37.59 1.12
CA ARG A 98 19.67 -37.46 2.38
C ARG A 98 20.54 -37.44 3.64
N GLU A 99 21.72 -38.06 3.59
CA GLU A 99 22.65 -38.15 4.73
C GLU A 99 23.53 -36.91 4.81
N ASN A 100 23.85 -36.31 3.65
CA ASN A 100 24.59 -35.08 3.49
C ASN A 100 23.80 -34.12 2.58
N PRO A 101 22.74 -33.48 3.09
CA PRO A 101 21.91 -32.57 2.32
C PRO A 101 22.65 -31.26 2.04
N HIS A 102 22.35 -30.61 0.91
CA HIS A 102 22.77 -29.24 0.68
C HIS A 102 21.77 -28.30 1.34
N THR A 103 22.20 -27.65 2.42
CA THR A 103 21.40 -26.68 3.17
C THR A 103 21.96 -25.28 3.00
N VAL A 104 21.09 -24.32 2.72
CA VAL A 104 21.43 -22.89 2.64
C VAL A 104 20.56 -22.08 3.59
N PHE A 105 21.18 -21.14 4.30
CA PHE A 105 20.51 -20.19 5.19
C PHE A 105 20.55 -18.78 4.61
N PHE A 106 19.38 -18.13 4.57
CA PHE A 106 19.25 -16.77 4.07
C PHE A 106 19.24 -15.77 5.22
N LYS A 107 20.28 -14.92 5.24
CA LYS A 107 20.38 -13.83 6.22
C LYS A 107 19.85 -12.55 5.59
N TYR A 108 18.71 -12.09 6.09
CA TYR A 108 18.07 -10.84 5.66
C TYR A 108 18.78 -9.61 6.24
N SER A 109 18.58 -8.46 5.60
CA SER A 109 19.05 -7.17 6.09
C SER A 109 18.30 -6.69 7.36
N ALA A 110 17.16 -7.30 7.67
CA ALA A 110 16.32 -7.05 8.84
C ALA A 110 16.33 -8.25 9.80
N SER A 111 16.04 -8.00 11.08
CA SER A 111 15.86 -9.08 12.07
C SER A 111 14.57 -9.87 11.79
N LEU A 112 14.46 -11.09 12.34
CA LEU A 112 13.24 -11.89 12.20
C LEU A 112 12.01 -11.18 12.78
N ASP A 113 12.15 -10.47 13.89
CA ASP A 113 11.05 -9.72 14.51
C ASP A 113 10.61 -8.52 13.63
N GLN A 114 11.57 -7.81 13.03
CA GLN A 114 11.28 -6.72 12.06
C GLN A 114 10.57 -7.24 10.80
N LEU A 115 11.03 -8.39 10.28
CA LEU A 115 10.37 -9.06 9.16
C LEU A 115 8.94 -9.46 9.54
N GLN A 116 8.75 -10.06 10.72
CA GLN A 116 7.46 -10.49 11.23
C GLN A 116 6.48 -9.32 11.38
N ALA A 117 6.93 -8.20 11.95
CA ALA A 117 6.13 -6.98 12.09
C ALA A 117 5.71 -6.42 10.71
N THR A 118 6.67 -6.32 9.78
CA THR A 118 6.41 -5.83 8.42
C THR A 118 5.45 -6.73 7.65
N ILE A 119 5.66 -8.04 7.72
CA ILE A 119 4.80 -9.04 7.10
C ILE A 119 3.40 -8.92 7.67
N ASN A 120 3.24 -8.87 9.00
CA ASN A 120 1.94 -8.76 9.65
C ASN A 120 1.15 -7.52 9.21
N HIS A 121 1.83 -6.37 9.04
CA HIS A 121 1.20 -5.13 8.58
C HIS A 121 0.85 -5.12 7.08
N ALA A 122 1.60 -5.85 6.26
CA ALA A 122 1.35 -5.92 4.82
C ALA A 122 0.02 -6.61 4.49
N GLU A 123 -0.63 -6.18 3.41
CA GLU A 123 -1.81 -6.86 2.87
C GLU A 123 -1.42 -8.16 2.15
N HIS A 124 -0.31 -8.12 1.43
CA HIS A 124 0.20 -9.24 0.63
C HIS A 124 1.73 -9.25 0.68
N CYS A 125 2.32 -10.43 0.77
CA CYS A 125 3.75 -10.63 0.61
C CYS A 125 4.02 -11.79 -0.33
N GLU A 126 5.08 -11.67 -1.12
CA GLU A 126 5.53 -12.72 -2.03
C GLU A 126 7.06 -12.77 -2.14
N GLN A 127 7.54 -13.94 -2.54
CA GLN A 127 8.95 -14.18 -2.76
C GLN A 127 9.12 -15.16 -3.93
N GLU A 128 9.92 -14.79 -4.92
CA GLU A 128 10.21 -15.67 -6.06
C GLU A 128 11.21 -16.74 -5.64
N LEU A 129 10.88 -18.00 -5.93
CA LEU A 129 11.77 -19.15 -5.74
C LEU A 129 11.90 -19.87 -7.09
N ALA A 130 13.10 -19.83 -7.65
CA ALA A 130 13.46 -20.57 -8.84
C ALA A 130 14.20 -21.85 -8.45
N TYR A 131 13.69 -22.98 -8.93
CA TYR A 131 14.38 -24.27 -8.86
C TYR A 131 14.57 -24.81 -10.27
N HIS A 132 15.82 -24.96 -10.68
CA HIS A 132 16.25 -25.58 -11.92
C HIS A 132 16.84 -26.95 -11.62
N CYS A 133 16.56 -27.92 -12.47
CA CYS A 133 16.93 -29.30 -12.22
C CYS A 133 17.34 -30.00 -13.49
N LYS A 134 18.25 -30.96 -13.33
CA LYS A 134 18.64 -31.97 -14.29
C LYS A 134 18.74 -33.27 -13.52
N LYS A 135 17.86 -34.23 -13.77
CA LYS A 135 17.72 -35.47 -12.99
C LYS A 135 17.68 -35.25 -11.48
N SER A 136 17.06 -34.16 -11.03
CA SER A 136 16.96 -33.78 -9.62
C SER A 136 15.51 -33.49 -9.30
N ARG A 137 14.89 -34.40 -8.55
CA ARG A 137 13.45 -34.40 -8.28
C ARG A 137 13.12 -33.62 -7.02
N LEU A 138 11.91 -33.07 -6.97
CA LEU A 138 11.37 -32.40 -5.78
C LEU A 138 10.63 -33.40 -4.91
N LEU A 139 9.85 -34.28 -5.54
CA LEU A 139 9.09 -35.35 -4.91
C LEU A 139 9.50 -36.71 -5.51
N ASP A 140 9.61 -37.75 -4.69
CA ASP A 140 9.93 -39.09 -5.20
C ASP A 140 8.77 -39.71 -6.00
N LYS A 141 7.53 -39.41 -5.59
CA LYS A 141 6.25 -39.83 -6.22
C LYS A 141 5.18 -38.76 -5.97
N PRO A 142 4.05 -38.77 -6.70
CA PRO A 142 2.93 -37.81 -6.53
C PRO A 142 2.29 -37.71 -5.12
N ASP A 143 2.68 -38.57 -4.17
CA ASP A 143 2.36 -38.52 -2.72
C ASP A 143 3.58 -38.99 -1.86
N GLY A 144 4.78 -38.87 -2.41
CA GLY A 144 6.02 -39.44 -1.87
C GLY A 144 6.71 -38.57 -0.84
N THR A 145 7.80 -39.09 -0.26
CA THR A 145 8.67 -38.30 0.62
C THR A 145 9.30 -37.14 -0.17
N PRO A 146 9.28 -35.89 0.35
CA PRO A 146 9.96 -34.78 -0.30
C PRO A 146 11.46 -35.02 -0.34
N LEU A 147 12.08 -34.68 -1.47
CA LEU A 147 13.53 -34.74 -1.69
C LEU A 147 14.17 -33.36 -1.58
N SER A 148 13.41 -32.30 -1.86
CA SER A 148 13.81 -30.92 -1.62
C SER A 148 12.65 -30.15 -1.02
N TRP A 149 12.95 -29.24 -0.09
CA TRP A 149 11.95 -28.45 0.63
C TRP A 149 12.57 -27.11 1.07
N TRP A 150 11.72 -26.22 1.57
CA TRP A 150 12.16 -24.98 2.17
C TRP A 150 11.53 -24.80 3.55
N ILE A 151 12.13 -23.92 4.34
CA ILE A 151 11.67 -23.56 5.69
C ILE A 151 11.54 -22.04 5.72
N GLY A 152 10.51 -21.58 6.41
CA GLY A 152 10.23 -20.15 6.56
C GLY A 152 10.14 -19.71 8.01
N ARG A 153 9.36 -18.65 8.27
CA ARG A 153 9.30 -18.01 9.59
C ARG A 153 8.78 -18.91 10.72
N THR A 154 7.94 -19.90 10.40
CA THR A 154 7.36 -20.82 11.40
C THR A 154 8.30 -21.97 11.77
N ASN A 155 9.47 -22.07 11.12
CA ASN A 155 10.41 -23.18 11.25
C ASN A 155 9.79 -24.56 10.87
N GLU A 156 8.70 -24.54 10.10
CA GLU A 156 8.04 -25.74 9.59
C GLU A 156 8.53 -26.05 8.17
N THR A 157 8.67 -27.34 7.86
CA THR A 157 9.05 -27.81 6.53
C THR A 157 7.91 -27.61 5.53
N GLN A 158 8.19 -26.88 4.45
CA GLN A 158 7.25 -26.61 3.37
C GLN A 158 7.68 -27.34 2.10
N THR A 159 6.76 -28.11 1.53
CA THR A 159 7.01 -28.98 0.36
C THR A 159 6.35 -28.49 -0.92
N TYR A 160 5.53 -27.43 -0.85
CA TYR A 160 4.99 -26.76 -2.02
C TYR A 160 6.01 -25.76 -2.57
N TRP A 161 5.97 -25.53 -3.87
CA TRP A 161 6.91 -24.65 -4.58
C TRP A 161 6.21 -23.44 -5.18
N GLY A 162 6.98 -22.56 -5.83
CA GLY A 162 6.48 -21.33 -6.44
C GLY A 162 5.25 -21.55 -7.32
N GLY A 163 4.23 -20.70 -7.13
CA GLY A 163 2.97 -20.75 -7.85
C GLY A 163 1.97 -21.82 -7.34
N SER A 164 2.27 -22.49 -6.22
CA SER A 164 1.35 -23.45 -5.58
C SER A 164 0.88 -22.98 -4.20
N LEU A 165 -0.18 -23.64 -3.69
CA LEU A 165 -0.76 -23.38 -2.38
C LEU A 165 -0.22 -24.36 -1.33
N PRO A 166 -0.21 -23.98 -0.03
CA PRO A 166 0.07 -24.92 1.05
C PRO A 166 -0.81 -26.18 0.93
N THR A 167 -0.28 -27.33 1.36
CA THR A 167 -0.91 -28.67 1.28
C THR A 167 -1.10 -29.25 -0.11
N VAL A 168 -0.93 -28.46 -1.17
CA VAL A 168 -0.99 -28.95 -2.55
C VAL A 168 0.40 -29.34 -3.00
N GLN A 169 0.66 -30.66 -3.08
CA GLN A 169 1.94 -31.24 -3.52
C GLN A 169 2.15 -31.14 -5.04
N LYS A 170 1.87 -29.96 -5.61
CA LYS A 170 2.07 -29.66 -7.02
C LYS A 170 2.87 -28.37 -7.17
N CYS A 171 3.53 -28.21 -8.30
CA CYS A 171 4.12 -26.94 -8.72
C CYS A 171 3.12 -26.16 -9.59
N ALA A 172 3.46 -24.93 -9.98
CA ALA A 172 2.61 -24.09 -10.83
C ALA A 172 2.10 -24.84 -12.08
N CYS A 173 2.98 -25.53 -12.81
CA CYS A 173 2.61 -26.27 -14.01
C CYS A 173 1.60 -27.40 -13.72
N GLY A 174 1.66 -28.00 -12.52
CA GLY A 174 0.79 -29.10 -12.12
C GLY A 174 -0.61 -28.65 -11.76
N LEU A 175 -0.77 -27.38 -11.36
CA LEU A 175 -2.07 -26.72 -11.18
C LEU A 175 -2.67 -26.28 -12.51
N GLU A 176 -1.84 -25.77 -13.41
CA GLU A 176 -2.26 -25.29 -14.73
C GLU A 176 -2.48 -26.43 -15.76
N GLY A 177 -1.98 -27.63 -15.48
CA GLY A 177 -1.97 -28.73 -16.44
C GLY A 177 -0.98 -28.51 -17.60
N SER A 178 0.03 -27.68 -17.38
CA SER A 178 1.03 -27.24 -18.37
C SER A 178 2.40 -27.91 -18.19
N CYS A 179 2.54 -28.87 -17.26
CA CYS A 179 3.82 -29.56 -17.05
C CYS A 179 4.30 -30.30 -18.32
N ILE A 180 5.62 -30.35 -18.49
CA ILE A 180 6.30 -31.00 -19.61
C ILE A 180 5.90 -32.49 -19.72
N ASP A 181 5.66 -33.14 -18.59
CA ASP A 181 5.11 -34.48 -18.50
C ASP A 181 3.85 -34.45 -17.64
N SER A 182 2.71 -34.80 -18.24
CA SER A 182 1.41 -34.77 -17.59
C SER A 182 1.22 -35.86 -16.53
N GLN A 183 2.15 -36.81 -16.41
CA GLN A 183 2.16 -37.82 -15.34
C GLN A 183 2.73 -37.30 -14.02
N HIS A 184 3.43 -36.15 -14.06
CA HIS A 184 4.10 -35.56 -12.91
C HIS A 184 3.45 -34.22 -12.51
N TYR A 185 3.60 -33.84 -11.25
CA TYR A 185 3.01 -32.61 -10.69
C TYR A 185 3.96 -31.40 -10.71
N CYS A 186 5.22 -31.63 -11.05
CA CYS A 186 6.28 -30.64 -11.23
C CYS A 186 7.16 -31.04 -12.42
N ASN A 187 7.76 -30.08 -13.10
CA ASN A 187 8.66 -30.34 -14.23
C ASN A 187 9.92 -31.09 -13.80
N CYS A 188 10.42 -30.83 -12.59
CA CYS A 188 11.61 -31.48 -12.04
C CYS A 188 11.40 -32.93 -11.64
N ASP A 189 10.15 -33.33 -11.36
CA ASP A 189 9.84 -34.71 -10.99
C ASP A 189 9.88 -35.66 -12.20
N ALA A 190 9.84 -35.13 -13.43
CA ALA A 190 9.98 -35.90 -14.67
C ALA A 190 11.39 -36.47 -14.91
N ASP A 191 12.35 -36.17 -14.02
CA ASP A 191 13.70 -36.76 -13.98
C ASP A 191 14.49 -36.72 -15.31
N ARG A 192 14.33 -35.62 -16.07
CA ARG A 192 14.95 -35.46 -17.39
C ARG A 192 16.43 -35.13 -17.31
N ASP A 193 17.20 -35.56 -18.33
CA ASP A 193 18.62 -35.23 -18.48
C ASP A 193 18.87 -33.82 -19.05
N GLU A 194 17.81 -33.13 -19.48
CA GLU A 194 17.82 -31.73 -19.89
C GLU A 194 17.44 -30.83 -18.70
N TRP A 195 17.87 -29.57 -18.74
CA TRP A 195 17.48 -28.60 -17.71
C TRP A 195 16.00 -28.25 -17.82
N THR A 196 15.26 -28.48 -16.75
CA THR A 196 13.89 -28.00 -16.56
C THR A 196 13.82 -27.11 -15.32
N ASN A 197 12.69 -26.44 -15.10
CA ASN A 197 12.49 -25.59 -13.93
C ASN A 197 11.05 -25.60 -13.41
N ASP A 198 10.93 -25.28 -12.13
CA ASP A 198 9.68 -25.03 -11.43
C ASP A 198 9.79 -23.68 -10.70
N THR A 199 9.92 -22.60 -11.48
CA THR A 199 10.03 -21.24 -10.96
C THR A 199 8.65 -20.64 -10.68
N GLY A 200 8.49 -19.95 -9.56
CA GLY A 200 7.29 -19.18 -9.29
C GLY A 200 7.33 -18.42 -7.96
N PHE A 201 6.22 -17.77 -7.63
CA PHE A 201 6.09 -17.00 -6.39
C PHE A 201 5.50 -17.82 -5.26
N LEU A 202 6.15 -17.76 -4.10
CA LEU A 202 5.58 -18.14 -2.81
C LEU A 202 4.83 -16.92 -2.28
N SER A 203 3.53 -17.04 -2.01
CA SER A 203 2.68 -15.90 -1.61
C SER A 203 1.88 -16.14 -0.34
N TYR A 204 2.06 -17.29 0.33
CA TYR A 204 1.40 -17.57 1.60
C TYR A 204 2.11 -16.86 2.75
N LYS A 205 1.56 -15.73 3.16
CA LYS A 205 2.14 -14.78 4.12
C LYS A 205 2.59 -15.42 5.43
N GLU A 206 1.84 -16.39 5.95
CA GLU A 206 2.13 -17.01 7.25
C GLU A 206 3.39 -17.89 7.25
N HIS A 207 3.87 -18.32 6.07
CA HIS A 207 5.11 -19.10 5.97
C HIS A 207 6.31 -18.25 5.56
N LEU A 208 6.11 -17.11 4.90
CA LEU A 208 7.19 -16.22 4.45
C LEU A 208 7.87 -15.49 5.62
N PRO A 209 9.13 -15.06 5.49
CA PRO A 209 10.02 -15.26 4.34
C PRO A 209 10.66 -16.65 4.36
N VAL A 210 11.23 -17.07 3.23
CA VAL A 210 12.08 -18.26 3.16
C VAL A 210 13.39 -17.99 3.92
N THR A 211 13.68 -18.80 4.93
CA THR A 211 14.89 -18.70 5.76
C THR A 211 15.90 -19.80 5.43
N GLU A 212 15.43 -20.94 4.93
CA GLU A 212 16.27 -22.09 4.58
C GLU A 212 15.75 -22.82 3.34
N ILE A 213 16.66 -23.35 2.51
CA ILE A 213 16.36 -24.33 1.45
C ILE A 213 17.23 -25.57 1.66
N VAL A 214 16.62 -26.74 1.47
CA VAL A 214 17.29 -28.04 1.60
C VAL A 214 17.11 -28.85 0.31
N ILE A 215 18.22 -29.35 -0.24
CA ILE A 215 18.26 -30.14 -1.48
C ILE A 215 18.98 -31.46 -1.23
N THR A 216 18.35 -32.59 -1.59
CA THR A 216 18.90 -33.93 -1.30
C THR A 216 18.97 -34.88 -2.50
N ASP A 217 18.61 -34.46 -3.71
CA ASP A 217 18.61 -35.36 -4.88
C ASP A 217 19.56 -34.84 -5.97
N THR A 218 20.86 -34.78 -5.66
CA THR A 218 21.92 -34.39 -6.63
C THR A 218 23.16 -35.31 -6.60
N ASP A 219 23.07 -36.46 -5.93
CA ASP A 219 24.16 -37.45 -5.83
C ASP A 219 24.05 -38.58 -6.87
N ARG A 220 22.97 -38.59 -7.67
CA ARG A 220 22.77 -39.57 -8.76
C ARG A 220 23.62 -39.19 -10.00
N PRO A 221 23.98 -40.15 -10.88
CA PRO A 221 24.71 -39.85 -12.10
C PRO A 221 24.02 -38.79 -12.97
N ASN A 222 24.75 -37.72 -13.31
CA ASN A 222 24.28 -36.55 -14.05
C ASN A 222 23.16 -35.75 -13.38
N SER A 223 22.96 -35.95 -12.07
CA SER A 223 21.98 -35.22 -11.28
C SER A 223 22.57 -33.89 -10.80
N GLU A 224 21.90 -32.80 -11.12
CA GLU A 224 22.29 -31.44 -10.77
C GLU A 224 21.05 -30.60 -10.48
N ALA A 225 21.17 -29.67 -9.53
CA ALA A 225 20.15 -28.66 -9.28
C ALA A 225 20.78 -27.26 -9.30
N ALA A 226 19.97 -26.24 -9.53
CA ALA A 226 20.34 -24.87 -9.28
C ALA A 226 19.15 -24.10 -8.71
N TYR A 227 19.37 -23.32 -7.66
CA TYR A 227 18.30 -22.55 -7.02
C TYR A 227 18.62 -21.06 -7.00
N GLN A 228 17.57 -20.25 -6.96
CA GLN A 228 17.67 -18.81 -6.75
C GLN A 228 16.47 -18.35 -5.92
N LEU A 229 16.73 -17.57 -4.88
CA LEU A 229 15.70 -16.94 -4.05
C LEU A 229 15.74 -15.42 -4.30
N GLY A 230 14.59 -14.85 -4.63
CA GLY A 230 14.39 -13.41 -4.76
C GLY A 230 14.20 -12.72 -3.39
N PRO A 231 14.24 -11.38 -3.34
CA PRO A 231 13.97 -10.64 -2.11
C PRO A 231 12.53 -10.86 -1.62
N LEU A 232 12.28 -10.58 -0.34
CA LEU A 232 10.92 -10.53 0.18
C LEU A 232 10.25 -9.25 -0.31
N LEU A 233 9.10 -9.41 -0.98
CA LEU A 233 8.30 -8.31 -1.53
C LEU A 233 6.98 -8.23 -0.75
N CYS A 234 6.77 -7.16 0.00
CA CYS A 234 5.52 -6.93 0.72
C CYS A 234 4.84 -5.65 0.22
N ARG A 235 3.51 -5.65 0.10
CA ARG A 235 2.74 -4.48 -0.35
C ARG A 235 1.49 -4.25 0.48
N GLY A 236 1.00 -3.02 0.42
CA GLY A 236 -0.14 -2.56 1.21
C GLY A 236 0.22 -2.33 2.67
N ASP A 237 -0.69 -1.70 3.40
CA ASP A 237 -0.55 -1.42 4.82
C ASP A 237 -1.93 -1.47 5.48
N ARG A 238 -2.22 -2.62 6.09
CA ARG A 238 -3.50 -2.88 6.76
C ARG A 238 -3.71 -1.91 7.91
N THR A 239 -2.64 -1.50 8.58
CA THR A 239 -2.74 -0.63 9.76
C THR A 239 -3.00 0.82 9.37
N PHE A 240 -2.43 1.29 8.26
CA PHE A 240 -2.60 2.65 7.78
C PHE A 240 -4.02 2.93 7.29
N TRP A 241 -4.67 1.98 6.60
CA TRP A 241 -6.03 2.18 6.06
C TRP A 241 -7.17 1.75 7.00
N ASN A 242 -6.85 0.97 8.03
CA ASN A 242 -7.79 0.54 9.05
C ASN A 242 -8.55 1.74 9.67
N SER A 243 -9.84 1.83 9.40
CA SER A 243 -10.68 2.97 9.78
C SER A 243 -12.10 2.58 10.18
N ALA A 244 -12.74 3.46 10.95
CA ALA A 244 -14.14 3.34 11.32
C ALA A 244 -14.86 4.69 11.18
N SER A 245 -16.12 4.63 10.72
CA SER A 245 -17.01 5.78 10.57
C SER A 245 -18.09 5.76 11.66
N PHE A 246 -18.13 6.83 12.46
CA PHE A 246 -19.07 7.05 13.55
C PHE A 246 -20.20 7.94 13.05
N ASN A 247 -21.38 7.35 12.88
CA ASN A 247 -22.51 8.01 12.23
C ASN A 247 -23.48 8.66 13.23
N THR A 248 -23.35 8.35 14.53
CA THR A 248 -24.17 8.95 15.60
C THR A 248 -23.29 9.36 16.77
N GLU A 249 -23.65 10.44 17.47
CA GLU A 249 -22.94 10.91 18.68
C GLU A 249 -23.03 9.93 19.88
N THR A 250 -23.86 8.90 19.77
CA THR A 250 -23.98 7.83 20.76
C THR A 250 -23.20 6.57 20.39
N SER A 251 -22.64 6.51 19.18
CA SER A 251 -21.85 5.39 18.69
C SER A 251 -20.44 5.44 19.26
N TYR A 252 -19.87 4.28 19.58
CA TYR A 252 -18.49 4.16 20.06
C TYR A 252 -17.99 2.74 19.85
N LEU A 253 -16.68 2.58 19.72
CA LEU A 253 -16.00 1.29 19.80
C LEU A 253 -15.40 1.14 21.19
N HIS A 254 -15.25 -0.11 21.64
CA HIS A 254 -14.51 -0.38 22.87
C HIS A 254 -13.47 -1.49 22.69
N PHE A 255 -12.35 -1.30 23.36
CA PHE A 255 -11.18 -2.18 23.36
C PHE A 255 -10.76 -2.51 24.80
N PRO A 256 -9.88 -3.51 25.00
CA PRO A 256 -9.25 -3.75 26.30
C PRO A 256 -8.62 -2.48 26.88
N THR A 257 -8.44 -2.47 28.21
CA THR A 257 -7.80 -1.36 28.93
C THR A 257 -6.43 -1.05 28.34
N PHE A 258 -6.14 0.23 28.16
CA PHE A 258 -4.83 0.66 27.70
C PHE A 258 -3.79 0.56 28.82
N HIS A 259 -2.67 -0.11 28.54
CA HIS A 259 -1.57 -0.29 29.47
C HIS A 259 -0.36 0.58 29.08
N GLY A 260 -0.38 1.84 29.51
CA GLY A 260 0.68 2.83 29.28
C GLY A 260 1.14 3.50 30.57
N GLU A 261 1.60 2.72 31.57
CA GLU A 261 1.87 3.23 32.92
C GLU A 261 2.88 4.40 32.93
N LEU A 262 4.05 4.21 32.30
CA LEU A 262 5.15 5.20 32.33
C LEU A 262 5.14 6.10 31.10
N SER A 263 4.90 5.51 29.94
CA SER A 263 4.78 6.19 28.65
C SER A 263 3.49 5.71 27.98
N ALA A 264 2.69 6.67 27.54
CA ALA A 264 1.40 6.50 26.91
C ALA A 264 1.37 7.35 25.65
N ASP A 265 1.50 6.71 24.50
CA ASP A 265 1.43 7.36 23.20
C ASP A 265 0.19 6.92 22.43
N VAL A 266 -0.48 7.90 21.83
CA VAL A 266 -1.69 7.72 21.03
C VAL A 266 -1.51 8.46 19.73
N SER A 267 -1.67 7.78 18.60
CA SER A 267 -1.67 8.41 17.29
C SER A 267 -2.79 7.89 16.41
N PHE A 268 -3.39 8.78 15.61
CA PHE A 268 -4.47 8.45 14.70
C PHE A 268 -4.69 9.58 13.69
N PHE A 269 -5.45 9.29 12.65
CA PHE A 269 -6.06 10.30 11.80
C PHE A 269 -7.54 10.45 12.13
N PHE A 270 -8.07 11.67 12.06
CA PHE A 270 -9.50 11.91 12.12
C PHE A 270 -10.00 12.73 10.92
N LYS A 271 -11.28 12.58 10.60
CA LYS A 271 -11.98 13.39 9.59
C LYS A 271 -13.39 13.68 10.08
N THR A 272 -13.79 14.95 10.09
CA THR A 272 -15.13 15.34 10.58
C THR A 272 -15.62 16.64 9.97
N SER A 273 -16.94 16.85 10.00
CA SER A 273 -17.59 18.15 9.81
C SER A 273 -18.20 18.69 11.11
N ALA A 274 -18.19 17.91 12.20
CA ALA A 274 -18.72 18.31 13.49
C ALA A 274 -17.79 19.32 14.17
N SER A 275 -18.36 20.23 14.97
CA SER A 275 -17.59 21.27 15.65
C SER A 275 -16.82 20.79 16.88
N SER A 276 -17.17 19.60 17.40
CA SER A 276 -16.59 19.02 18.60
C SER A 276 -16.84 17.51 18.65
N GLY A 277 -16.04 16.77 19.41
CA GLY A 277 -16.27 15.34 19.65
C GLY A 277 -15.11 14.66 20.37
N VAL A 278 -15.40 13.60 21.11
CA VAL A 278 -14.40 12.82 21.87
C VAL A 278 -13.85 11.70 21.00
N PHE A 279 -12.55 11.74 20.70
CA PHE A 279 -11.90 10.70 19.88
C PHE A 279 -11.64 9.44 20.69
N LEU A 280 -11.17 9.59 21.92
CA LEU A 280 -10.76 8.48 22.77
C LEU A 280 -10.86 8.84 24.25
N GLU A 281 -11.29 7.88 25.07
CA GLU A 281 -11.35 7.99 26.53
C GLU A 281 -11.00 6.64 27.19
N ASN A 282 -10.11 6.66 28.19
CA ASN A 282 -9.95 5.55 29.12
C ASN A 282 -9.96 6.09 30.55
N LEU A 283 -10.74 5.47 31.43
CA LEU A 283 -10.89 5.87 32.82
C LEU A 283 -10.17 4.90 33.77
N GLY A 284 -9.71 5.45 34.88
CA GLY A 284 -9.24 4.79 36.09
C GLY A 284 -10.16 5.09 37.27
N ILE A 285 -9.66 4.93 38.49
CA ILE A 285 -10.40 5.34 39.72
C ILE A 285 -10.39 6.86 39.87
N GLN A 286 -9.22 7.48 39.66
CA GLN A 286 -9.01 8.93 39.66
C GLN A 286 -8.38 9.35 38.34
N ASP A 287 -7.45 8.53 37.86
CA ASP A 287 -6.74 8.71 36.60
C ASP A 287 -7.66 8.63 35.39
N PHE A 288 -7.31 9.36 34.34
CA PHE A 288 -7.92 9.17 33.02
C PHE A 288 -7.00 9.68 31.92
N ILE A 289 -7.30 9.28 30.69
CA ILE A 289 -6.81 9.94 29.47
C ILE A 289 -7.99 10.22 28.55
N ARG A 290 -7.98 11.38 27.90
CA ARG A 290 -8.98 11.75 26.90
C ARG A 290 -8.37 12.65 25.83
N ILE A 291 -8.71 12.40 24.58
CA ILE A 291 -8.38 13.27 23.44
C ILE A 291 -9.69 13.68 22.76
N GLU A 292 -9.90 14.98 22.58
CA GLU A 292 -11.12 15.50 21.97
C GLU A 292 -10.87 16.70 21.05
N LEU A 293 -11.73 16.83 20.04
CA LEU A 293 -11.93 18.09 19.33
C LEU A 293 -12.83 18.95 20.20
N TYR A 294 -12.26 19.98 20.82
CA TYR A 294 -13.00 20.86 21.73
C TYR A 294 -13.82 21.90 20.95
N SER A 295 -13.21 22.46 19.90
CA SER A 295 -13.84 23.41 18.97
C SER A 295 -13.36 23.13 17.55
N PRO A 296 -13.96 23.73 16.50
CA PRO A 296 -13.57 23.50 15.11
C PRO A 296 -12.08 23.66 14.80
N SER A 297 -11.32 24.37 15.62
CA SER A 297 -9.89 24.65 15.40
C SER A 297 -9.01 24.23 16.58
N GLU A 298 -9.52 23.45 17.53
CA GLU A 298 -8.83 23.18 18.79
C GLU A 298 -8.95 21.72 19.23
N VAL A 299 -7.80 21.06 19.38
CA VAL A 299 -7.69 19.69 19.90
C VAL A 299 -7.05 19.76 21.27
N ILE A 300 -7.62 19.02 22.23
CA ILE A 300 -7.18 18.96 23.61
C ILE A 300 -6.84 17.51 23.96
N PHE A 301 -5.67 17.33 24.58
CA PHE A 301 -5.29 16.11 25.27
C PHE A 301 -5.36 16.36 26.78
N SER A 302 -6.28 15.67 27.46
CA SER A 302 -6.50 15.78 28.91
C SER A 302 -6.19 14.47 29.61
N PHE A 303 -5.58 14.57 30.79
CA PHE A 303 -5.22 13.41 31.61
C PHE A 303 -5.19 13.75 33.09
N ASP A 304 -5.33 12.74 33.95
CA ASP A 304 -5.13 12.84 35.40
C ASP A 304 -4.29 11.65 35.87
N VAL A 305 -3.38 11.90 36.81
CA VAL A 305 -2.51 10.91 37.46
C VAL A 305 -2.58 11.05 38.99
N GLY A 306 -3.75 11.42 39.50
CA GLY A 306 -4.08 11.49 40.93
C GLY A 306 -3.84 12.86 41.58
N ASN A 307 -3.35 13.85 40.84
CA ASN A 307 -3.10 15.21 41.33
C ASN A 307 -3.98 16.27 40.66
N GLY A 308 -5.01 15.84 39.92
CA GLY A 308 -5.96 16.70 39.22
C GLY A 308 -5.72 16.73 37.71
N PRO A 309 -6.75 17.13 36.94
CA PRO A 309 -6.70 17.11 35.48
C PRO A 309 -5.67 18.12 34.96
N SER A 310 -4.87 17.65 33.99
CA SER A 310 -3.93 18.44 33.21
C SER A 310 -4.31 18.37 31.74
N GLU A 311 -4.13 19.47 31.00
CA GLU A 311 -4.51 19.58 29.60
C GLU A 311 -3.37 20.13 28.75
N VAL A 312 -3.18 19.59 27.55
CA VAL A 312 -2.30 20.12 26.51
C VAL A 312 -3.15 20.43 25.30
N THR A 313 -3.09 21.67 24.82
CA THR A 313 -3.97 22.17 23.76
C THR A 313 -3.18 22.59 22.53
N VAL A 314 -3.67 22.22 21.35
CA VAL A 314 -3.16 22.70 20.06
C VAL A 314 -4.29 23.45 19.34
N GLN A 315 -4.04 24.72 19.05
CA GLN A 315 -4.94 25.57 18.28
C GLN A 315 -4.42 25.75 16.86
N SER A 316 -5.28 25.44 15.89
CA SER A 316 -5.05 25.64 14.46
C SER A 316 -5.55 27.01 14.00
N LEU A 317 -4.89 27.58 12.99
CA LEU A 317 -5.36 28.82 12.34
C LEU A 317 -6.52 28.56 11.38
N THR A 318 -6.65 27.33 10.89
CA THR A 318 -7.72 26.86 10.01
C THR A 318 -8.59 25.86 10.76
N ALA A 319 -9.87 25.80 10.38
CA ALA A 319 -10.77 24.81 10.94
C ALA A 319 -10.33 23.38 10.56
N LEU A 320 -10.33 22.48 11.53
CA LEU A 320 -10.00 21.05 11.45
C LEU A 320 -11.23 20.17 11.21
N ASN A 321 -12.43 20.79 11.14
CA ASN A 321 -13.68 20.13 10.76
C ASN A 321 -14.04 20.40 9.29
N ASP A 322 -13.03 20.44 8.42
CA ASP A 322 -13.14 20.73 7.00
C ASP A 322 -13.42 19.48 6.13
N ASN A 323 -13.79 18.37 6.79
CA ASN A 323 -13.95 17.05 6.19
C ASN A 323 -12.68 16.56 5.45
N GLN A 324 -11.50 16.92 5.95
CA GLN A 324 -10.21 16.34 5.58
C GLN A 324 -9.60 15.48 6.68
N TRP A 325 -8.69 14.60 6.29
CA TRP A 325 -7.89 13.82 7.23
C TRP A 325 -6.85 14.71 7.93
N HIS A 326 -6.95 14.80 9.25
CA HIS A 326 -5.98 15.43 10.13
C HIS A 326 -5.29 14.37 10.99
N TYR A 327 -3.98 14.50 11.19
CA TYR A 327 -3.18 13.60 12.02
C TYR A 327 -3.06 14.15 13.45
N VAL A 328 -3.32 13.32 14.45
CA VAL A 328 -3.17 13.65 15.87
C VAL A 328 -2.16 12.71 16.49
N LYS A 329 -1.26 13.29 17.28
CA LYS A 329 -0.27 12.56 18.05
C LYS A 329 -0.21 13.13 19.46
N ALA A 330 -0.47 12.30 20.46
CA ALA A 330 -0.38 12.65 21.87
C ALA A 330 0.61 11.74 22.60
N GLU A 331 1.37 12.30 23.52
CA GLU A 331 2.23 11.56 24.45
C GLU A 331 1.92 11.99 25.86
N ARG A 332 1.97 11.05 26.79
CA ARG A 332 2.30 11.33 28.19
C ARG A 332 3.43 10.41 28.58
N ASN A 333 4.53 10.98 29.03
CA ASN A 333 5.63 10.25 29.64
C ASN A 333 5.93 10.83 31.04
N ILE A 334 6.97 10.32 31.69
CA ILE A 334 7.33 10.77 33.06
C ILE A 334 7.95 12.17 33.12
N LYS A 335 8.23 12.79 31.97
CA LYS A 335 8.87 14.11 31.85
C LYS A 335 7.89 15.18 31.41
N GLU A 336 7.03 14.85 30.47
CA GLU A 336 6.11 15.78 29.85
C GLU A 336 4.90 15.04 29.26
N ALA A 337 3.84 15.80 29.06
CA ALA A 337 2.77 15.45 28.14
C ALA A 337 2.87 16.35 26.92
N SER A 338 2.62 15.81 25.73
CA SER A 338 2.69 16.56 24.48
C SER A 338 1.56 16.23 23.52
N LEU A 339 1.23 17.20 22.67
CA LEU A 339 0.22 17.09 21.63
C LEU A 339 0.73 17.75 20.35
N GLN A 340 0.55 17.06 19.22
CA GLN A 340 0.80 17.57 17.89
C GLN A 340 -0.41 17.24 17.00
N VAL A 341 -0.82 18.24 16.21
CA VAL A 341 -1.87 18.09 15.19
C VAL A 341 -1.28 18.50 13.85
N ASP A 342 -1.38 17.62 12.86
CA ASP A 342 -0.77 17.75 11.54
C ASP A 342 0.73 18.11 11.61
N HIS A 343 1.12 19.18 10.92
CA HIS A 343 2.46 19.74 10.93
C HIS A 343 2.56 20.99 11.82
N LEU A 344 1.56 21.23 12.69
CA LEU A 344 1.62 22.33 13.65
C LEU A 344 2.74 22.08 14.68
N PRO A 345 3.32 23.15 15.25
CA PRO A 345 4.31 23.01 16.31
C PRO A 345 3.76 22.19 17.48
N GLN A 346 4.52 21.17 17.88
CA GLN A 346 4.20 20.35 19.05
C GLN A 346 4.13 21.24 20.30
N ARG A 347 3.08 21.04 21.11
CA ARG A 347 2.92 21.66 22.42
C ARG A 347 3.21 20.63 23.49
N SER A 348 3.93 21.02 24.55
CA SER A 348 4.19 20.14 25.68
C SER A 348 4.10 20.88 27.01
N HIS A 349 3.67 20.15 28.04
CA HIS A 349 3.65 20.56 29.43
C HIS A 349 4.50 19.61 30.26
N ALA A 350 5.34 20.16 31.13
CA ALA A 350 6.17 19.35 32.02
C ALA A 350 5.29 18.54 32.98
N ALA A 351 5.72 17.30 33.26
CA ALA A 351 5.07 16.46 34.24
C ALA A 351 5.09 17.13 35.63
N PRO A 352 3.96 17.17 36.36
CA PRO A 352 3.91 17.78 37.69
C PRO A 352 4.89 17.10 38.66
N PRO A 353 5.64 17.85 39.49
CA PRO A 353 6.59 17.28 40.43
C PRO A 353 5.91 16.43 41.53
N ASP A 354 4.66 16.75 41.87
CA ASP A 354 3.87 16.08 42.92
C ASP A 354 2.89 15.01 42.37
N GLY A 355 2.84 14.81 41.05
CA GLY A 355 1.94 13.83 40.41
C GLY A 355 2.46 12.39 40.50
N HIS A 356 1.57 11.41 40.41
CA HIS A 356 2.01 10.02 40.28
C HIS A 356 2.68 9.80 38.92
N ILE A 357 3.81 9.09 38.94
CA ILE A 357 4.55 8.75 37.71
C ILE A 357 3.81 7.72 36.86
N ARG A 358 2.92 6.92 37.44
CA ARG A 358 2.18 5.85 36.77
C ARG A 358 0.76 6.27 36.47
N LEU A 359 0.34 6.07 35.23
CA LEU A 359 -1.05 6.17 34.80
C LEU A 359 -1.78 4.84 35.04
N GLN A 360 -2.77 4.83 35.94
CA GLN A 360 -3.51 3.64 36.35
C GLN A 360 -4.94 3.62 35.81
N LEU A 361 -5.11 3.03 34.63
CA LEU A 361 -6.40 2.85 33.97
C LEU A 361 -7.01 1.48 34.32
N ASN A 362 -8.33 1.41 34.44
CA ASN A 362 -9.04 0.18 34.80
C ASN A 362 -10.32 -0.07 33.98
N SER A 363 -10.83 0.93 33.27
CA SER A 363 -11.98 0.77 32.38
C SER A 363 -11.53 0.20 31.03
N GLN A 364 -12.49 -0.28 30.24
CA GLN A 364 -12.30 -0.44 28.81
C GLN A 364 -11.93 0.89 28.17
N LEU A 365 -11.19 0.82 27.07
CA LEU A 365 -10.90 1.97 26.23
C LEU A 365 -12.11 2.25 25.34
N PHE A 366 -12.62 3.48 25.32
CA PHE A 366 -13.68 3.95 24.44
C PHE A 366 -13.09 4.78 23.30
N VAL A 367 -13.53 4.52 22.07
CA VAL A 367 -13.10 5.23 20.86
C VAL A 367 -14.33 5.77 20.15
N GLY A 368 -14.31 7.04 19.77
CA GLY A 368 -15.42 7.76 19.17
C GLY A 368 -16.53 8.18 20.14
N GLY A 369 -16.32 7.99 21.45
CA GLY A 369 -17.25 8.44 22.49
C GLY A 369 -16.76 8.18 23.91
N THR A 370 -17.61 8.51 24.87
CA THR A 370 -17.30 8.37 26.31
C THR A 370 -18.00 7.18 26.95
N ALA A 371 -17.49 6.74 28.10
CA ALA A 371 -18.14 5.71 28.92
C ALA A 371 -19.58 6.11 29.34
N SER A 372 -19.82 7.42 29.52
CA SER A 372 -21.13 7.98 29.87
C SER A 372 -22.11 8.07 28.71
N ARG A 373 -21.64 7.91 27.46
CA ARG A 373 -22.42 8.09 26.20
C ARG A 373 -23.09 9.46 26.07
N GLN A 374 -22.60 10.47 26.78
CA GLN A 374 -23.14 11.85 26.74
C GLN A 374 -22.44 12.73 25.70
N LYS A 375 -21.23 12.34 25.28
CA LYS A 375 -20.47 13.01 24.23
C LYS A 375 -19.87 11.96 23.32
N GLY A 376 -20.05 12.14 22.01
CA GLY A 376 -19.45 11.28 20.99
C GLY A 376 -18.82 12.07 19.88
N PHE A 377 -18.10 11.36 19.05
CA PHE A 377 -17.50 11.87 17.82
C PHE A 377 -18.36 11.45 16.64
N LEU A 378 -18.57 12.38 15.72
CA LEU A 378 -19.20 12.12 14.43
C LEU A 378 -18.15 12.34 13.35
N GLY A 379 -17.90 11.35 12.52
CA GLY A 379 -16.83 11.38 11.54
C GLY A 379 -16.06 10.07 11.47
N CYS A 380 -14.82 10.11 11.02
CA CYS A 380 -13.97 8.94 10.88
C CYS A 380 -12.72 9.00 11.74
N ILE A 381 -12.30 7.84 12.25
CA ILE A 381 -10.99 7.62 12.87
C ILE A 381 -10.26 6.55 12.06
N ARG A 382 -8.97 6.73 11.80
CA ARG A 382 -8.13 5.81 11.02
C ARG A 382 -6.76 5.64 11.65
N SER A 383 -6.15 4.47 11.47
CA SER A 383 -4.79 4.15 11.90
C SER A 383 -4.57 4.47 13.38
N LEU A 384 -5.53 4.10 14.23
CA LEU A 384 -5.41 4.31 15.67
C LEU A 384 -4.38 3.36 16.27
N GLN A 385 -3.35 3.92 16.87
CA GLN A 385 -2.26 3.20 17.52
C GLN A 385 -2.08 3.66 18.96
N LEU A 386 -1.72 2.70 19.81
CA LEU A 386 -1.41 2.89 21.22
C LEU A 386 -0.07 2.22 21.55
N ASN A 387 0.95 2.97 21.95
CA ASN A 387 2.29 2.43 22.20
C ASN A 387 2.82 1.56 21.04
N GLY A 388 2.66 2.05 19.81
CA GLY A 388 3.02 1.33 18.57
C GLY A 388 2.06 0.21 18.15
N MET A 389 1.11 -0.21 18.99
CA MET A 389 0.14 -1.26 18.66
C MET A 389 -1.09 -0.70 17.94
N ALA A 390 -1.34 -1.15 16.71
CA ALA A 390 -2.54 -0.80 15.96
C ALA A 390 -3.78 -1.53 16.49
N LEU A 391 -4.87 -0.78 16.75
CA LEU A 391 -6.17 -1.34 17.11
C LEU A 391 -7.01 -1.59 15.86
N ASP A 392 -7.50 -2.81 15.66
CA ASP A 392 -8.36 -3.15 14.51
C ASP A 392 -9.75 -2.51 14.63
N LEU A 393 -9.92 -1.34 14.00
CA LEU A 393 -11.14 -0.55 14.02
C LEU A 393 -12.20 -1.18 13.11
N GLU A 394 -11.80 -1.69 11.94
CA GLU A 394 -12.71 -2.27 10.95
C GLU A 394 -13.38 -3.53 11.47
N GLU A 395 -12.61 -4.47 12.03
CA GLU A 395 -13.13 -5.71 12.60
C GLU A 395 -14.11 -5.39 13.74
N ARG A 396 -13.76 -4.41 14.59
CA ARG A 396 -14.61 -3.99 15.70
C ARG A 396 -15.87 -3.27 15.26
N ALA A 397 -15.78 -2.43 14.22
CA ALA A 397 -16.91 -1.71 13.65
C ALA A 397 -17.93 -2.67 13.02
N ARG A 398 -17.48 -3.74 12.34
CA ARG A 398 -18.37 -4.72 11.69
C ARG A 398 -19.38 -5.36 12.64
N ILE A 399 -19.05 -5.46 13.93
CA ILE A 399 -19.90 -6.06 14.96
C ILE A 399 -20.56 -5.03 15.91
N THR A 400 -20.37 -3.73 15.66
CA THR A 400 -20.84 -2.65 16.54
C THR A 400 -21.91 -1.80 15.85
N PRO A 401 -23.17 -1.76 16.34
CA PRO A 401 -24.21 -0.92 15.75
C PRO A 401 -23.86 0.58 15.78
N GLY A 402 -24.15 1.29 14.69
CA GLY A 402 -23.93 2.74 14.56
C GLY A 402 -22.50 3.14 14.17
N VAL A 403 -21.61 2.16 14.02
CA VAL A 403 -20.25 2.35 13.50
C VAL A 403 -20.07 1.50 12.24
N GLU A 404 -19.54 2.07 11.17
CA GLU A 404 -19.30 1.37 9.90
C GLU A 404 -17.79 1.16 9.67
N PRO A 405 -17.37 0.01 9.12
CA PRO A 405 -15.96 -0.22 8.78
C PRO A 405 -15.56 0.60 7.54
N GLY A 406 -14.34 1.14 7.57
CA GLY A 406 -13.83 2.03 6.54
C GLY A 406 -14.30 3.47 6.72
N CYS A 407 -13.79 4.36 5.86
CA CYS A 407 -14.25 5.74 5.76
C CYS A 407 -14.10 6.23 4.32
N PRO A 408 -15.20 6.55 3.61
CA PRO A 408 -15.15 7.04 2.23
C PRO A 408 -14.66 8.50 2.17
N GLY A 409 -14.29 8.95 0.97
CA GLY A 409 -13.84 10.33 0.74
C GLY A 409 -12.34 10.52 0.96
N HIS A 410 -11.49 9.60 0.50
CA HIS A 410 -10.03 9.78 0.53
C HIS A 410 -9.60 10.84 -0.50
N CYS A 411 -10.31 10.94 -1.62
CA CYS A 411 -10.00 11.92 -2.66
C CYS A 411 -10.19 13.38 -2.24
N SER A 412 -11.00 13.68 -1.23
CA SER A 412 -11.09 15.07 -0.73
C SER A 412 -9.77 15.50 -0.10
N SER A 413 -9.10 14.59 0.62
CA SER A 413 -7.88 14.91 1.38
C SER A 413 -6.62 14.75 0.55
N TYR A 414 -6.59 13.73 -0.31
CA TYR A 414 -5.38 13.38 -1.06
C TYR A 414 -5.47 13.67 -2.56
N GLY A 415 -6.60 14.21 -3.04
CA GLY A 415 -6.79 14.48 -4.47
C GLY A 415 -5.77 15.46 -5.06
N ASN A 416 -5.22 16.35 -4.24
CA ASN A 416 -4.15 17.27 -4.61
C ASN A 416 -2.81 16.56 -4.94
N LEU A 417 -2.63 15.31 -4.51
CA LEU A 417 -1.46 14.48 -4.88
C LEU A 417 -1.54 14.00 -6.33
N CYS A 418 -2.71 14.06 -6.98
CA CYS A 418 -2.86 13.78 -8.41
C CYS A 418 -2.46 15.02 -9.23
N HIS A 419 -1.24 15.02 -9.76
CA HIS A 419 -0.69 16.16 -10.50
C HIS A 419 -1.07 16.14 -11.99
N ASN A 420 -0.74 17.24 -12.70
CA ASN A 420 -0.80 17.33 -14.16
C ASN A 420 -2.12 16.86 -14.80
N GLY A 421 -3.25 17.24 -14.19
CA GLY A 421 -4.59 16.89 -14.67
C GLY A 421 -5.02 15.44 -14.40
N GLY A 422 -4.27 14.69 -13.58
CA GLY A 422 -4.69 13.38 -13.11
C GLY A 422 -5.97 13.46 -12.26
N LYS A 423 -6.91 12.55 -12.49
CA LYS A 423 -8.18 12.51 -11.76
C LYS A 423 -8.08 11.57 -10.57
N CYS A 424 -8.36 12.04 -9.36
CA CYS A 424 -8.42 11.16 -8.20
C CYS A 424 -9.59 10.16 -8.31
N ARG A 425 -9.32 8.90 -7.99
CA ARG A 425 -10.27 7.78 -7.95
C ARG A 425 -10.29 7.21 -6.55
N GLU A 426 -11.49 7.17 -5.97
CA GLU A 426 -11.76 6.60 -4.66
C GLU A 426 -11.51 5.09 -4.66
N LYS A 427 -10.92 4.56 -3.59
CA LYS A 427 -10.85 3.13 -3.30
C LYS A 427 -11.44 2.88 -1.92
N TYR A 428 -11.71 1.60 -1.60
CA TYR A 428 -12.10 1.21 -0.26
C TYR A 428 -10.99 1.58 0.76
N SER A 429 -9.79 1.11 0.48
CA SER A 429 -8.56 1.44 1.22
C SER A 429 -7.73 2.44 0.41
N GLY A 430 -7.99 3.73 0.62
CA GLY A 430 -7.22 4.83 0.04
C GLY A 430 -7.72 5.34 -1.31
N PHE A 431 -6.82 5.82 -2.16
CA PHE A 431 -7.15 6.43 -3.45
C PHE A 431 -6.14 6.05 -4.54
N SER A 432 -6.41 6.43 -5.78
CA SER A 432 -5.46 6.33 -6.89
C SER A 432 -5.63 7.50 -7.85
N CYS A 433 -4.58 7.86 -8.58
CA CYS A 433 -4.66 8.87 -9.62
C CYS A 433 -4.84 8.21 -10.98
N ASP A 434 -5.97 8.49 -11.62
CA ASP A 434 -6.22 8.16 -13.01
C ASP A 434 -5.47 9.15 -13.91
N CYS A 435 -4.33 8.70 -14.41
CA CYS A 435 -3.50 9.47 -15.32
C CYS A 435 -3.87 9.24 -16.80
N THR A 436 -4.97 8.55 -17.14
CA THR A 436 -5.30 8.15 -18.53
C THR A 436 -5.28 9.34 -19.49
N PHE A 437 -5.81 10.48 -19.05
CA PHE A 437 -5.92 11.71 -19.81
C PHE A 437 -4.79 12.72 -19.55
N SER A 438 -3.81 12.32 -18.75
CA SER A 438 -2.60 13.09 -18.47
C SER A 438 -1.47 12.61 -19.39
N ALA A 439 -0.67 13.55 -19.92
CA ALA A 439 0.54 13.23 -20.66
C ALA A 439 1.68 12.63 -19.78
N PHE A 440 1.38 12.35 -18.51
CA PHE A 440 2.27 11.80 -17.50
C PHE A 440 1.74 10.43 -17.02
N ALA A 441 2.63 9.61 -16.51
CA ALA A 441 2.36 8.30 -15.94
C ALA A 441 2.80 8.23 -14.47
N GLY A 442 2.74 7.04 -13.89
CA GLY A 442 3.01 6.81 -12.46
C GLY A 442 1.79 7.06 -11.57
N PRO A 443 1.94 6.88 -10.25
CA PRO A 443 0.80 6.75 -9.33
C PRO A 443 0.17 8.09 -8.94
N PHE A 444 0.88 9.19 -9.23
CA PHE A 444 0.52 10.57 -8.92
C PHE A 444 0.56 11.48 -10.15
N CYS A 445 0.74 10.91 -11.34
CA CYS A 445 0.87 11.63 -12.60
C CYS A 445 1.97 12.73 -12.55
N LYS A 446 3.07 12.49 -11.83
CA LYS A 446 4.15 13.47 -11.56
C LYS A 446 5.07 13.66 -12.77
N LYS A 447 5.80 14.79 -12.77
CA LYS A 447 6.68 15.19 -13.86
C LYS A 447 7.73 14.12 -14.23
N GLY A 448 8.35 13.40 -13.29
CA GLY A 448 9.39 12.39 -13.61
C GLY A 448 8.97 11.15 -14.43
N LYS A 449 7.71 11.03 -14.86
CA LYS A 449 7.17 9.89 -15.62
C LYS A 449 6.43 10.36 -16.88
N HIS A 450 7.03 11.27 -17.63
CA HIS A 450 6.50 11.76 -18.90
C HIS A 450 6.36 10.64 -19.95
N VAL A 451 5.22 10.60 -20.64
CA VAL A 451 5.04 9.67 -21.77
C VAL A 451 5.70 10.22 -23.02
N SER A 452 6.52 9.40 -23.68
CA SER A 452 7.44 9.83 -24.72
C SER A 452 7.63 8.73 -25.78
N ALA A 453 7.72 9.11 -27.05
CA ALA A 453 7.89 8.15 -28.15
C ALA A 453 8.71 8.70 -29.31
N TYR A 454 9.40 7.80 -29.98
CA TYR A 454 10.17 8.07 -31.19
C TYR A 454 9.31 7.89 -32.44
N PHE A 455 9.42 8.86 -33.35
CA PHE A 455 8.78 8.89 -34.66
C PHE A 455 9.84 8.66 -35.74
N GLY A 456 9.71 7.53 -36.43
CA GLY A 456 10.48 7.24 -37.64
C GLY A 456 9.98 8.01 -38.87
N THR A 457 10.68 7.85 -39.99
CA THR A 457 10.30 8.48 -41.26
C THR A 457 8.90 8.06 -41.69
N GLY A 458 8.05 9.04 -41.97
CA GLY A 458 6.67 8.82 -42.44
C GLY A 458 5.69 8.36 -41.35
N THR A 459 6.10 8.34 -40.08
CA THR A 459 5.21 7.96 -38.96
C THR A 459 4.12 9.00 -38.75
N SER A 460 2.89 8.52 -38.55
CA SER A 460 1.68 9.30 -38.30
C SER A 460 0.96 8.72 -37.11
N VAL A 461 0.65 9.56 -36.13
CA VAL A 461 -0.23 9.22 -35.00
C VAL A 461 -1.42 10.15 -35.06
N THR A 462 -2.62 9.62 -35.30
CA THR A 462 -3.84 10.41 -35.43
C THR A 462 -4.84 10.03 -34.35
N TYR A 463 -5.25 11.03 -33.56
CA TYR A 463 -6.33 10.93 -32.59
C TYR A 463 -7.61 11.53 -33.22
N ASN A 464 -8.67 10.74 -33.31
CA ASN A 464 -9.95 11.19 -33.86
C ASN A 464 -10.87 11.63 -32.72
N PHE A 465 -11.42 12.85 -32.79
CA PHE A 465 -12.30 13.37 -31.72
C PHE A 465 -13.71 12.76 -31.77
N GLN A 466 -14.09 12.12 -32.88
CA GLN A 466 -15.42 11.55 -33.07
C GLN A 466 -15.41 10.01 -33.06
N GLU A 467 -16.35 9.43 -32.32
CA GLU A 467 -16.57 7.99 -32.20
C GLU A 467 -17.22 7.43 -33.48
N TYR A 468 -16.73 6.28 -33.95
CA TYR A 468 -17.15 5.61 -35.19
C TYR A 468 -18.57 5.03 -35.03
N TYR A 469 -19.63 5.80 -35.31
CA TYR A 469 -20.99 5.25 -35.40
C TYR A 469 -21.17 4.45 -36.71
N THR A 470 -20.87 3.16 -36.69
CA THR A 470 -21.29 2.22 -37.75
C THR A 470 -22.40 1.29 -37.27
N LEU A 471 -23.62 1.82 -37.09
CA LEU A 471 -24.86 1.02 -37.07
C LEU A 471 -26.05 1.84 -37.58
N ALA A 472 -26.10 2.08 -38.90
CA ALA A 472 -27.36 2.33 -39.63
C ALA A 472 -27.17 2.03 -41.13
N LYS A 473 -26.97 0.76 -41.49
CA LYS A 473 -27.34 0.31 -42.84
C LYS A 473 -28.86 0.37 -42.91
N ASN A 474 -29.37 1.14 -43.88
CA ASN A 474 -30.79 1.39 -44.22
C ASN A 474 -31.38 2.72 -43.73
N SER A 475 -30.72 3.83 -44.08
CA SER A 475 -31.41 5.11 -44.26
C SER A 475 -30.98 5.71 -45.60
N SER A 476 -31.92 5.79 -46.53
CA SER A 476 -31.77 6.38 -47.86
C SER A 476 -31.98 7.89 -47.79
N SER A 477 -31.07 8.61 -47.14
CA SER A 477 -31.00 10.08 -47.18
C SER A 477 -29.55 10.51 -46.98
N PRO A 478 -29.04 11.51 -47.73
CA PRO A 478 -27.67 11.98 -47.57
C PRO A 478 -27.56 12.68 -46.21
N ALA A 479 -26.92 12.00 -45.25
CA ALA A 479 -26.75 12.49 -43.89
C ALA A 479 -25.70 13.62 -43.85
N SER A 480 -26.13 14.85 -44.12
CA SER A 480 -25.34 16.07 -43.95
C SER A 480 -25.60 16.78 -42.60
N SER A 481 -26.14 16.08 -41.59
CA SER A 481 -26.78 16.75 -40.44
C SER A 481 -26.40 16.26 -39.02
N PHE A 482 -25.27 15.57 -38.79
CA PHE A 482 -24.93 15.07 -37.44
C PHE A 482 -23.43 15.10 -37.10
N TYR A 483 -22.74 16.23 -37.34
CA TYR A 483 -21.43 16.46 -36.73
C TYR A 483 -21.65 17.07 -35.35
N ALA A 484 -21.17 16.43 -34.28
CA ALA A 484 -21.13 17.07 -32.98
C ALA A 484 -20.15 18.25 -33.08
N ASP A 485 -20.68 19.48 -33.03
CA ASP A 485 -19.94 20.74 -33.15
C ASP A 485 -18.98 20.90 -31.96
N MET A 486 -17.79 20.30 -32.06
CA MET A 486 -16.70 20.61 -31.15
C MET A 486 -16.07 21.93 -31.59
N THR A 487 -16.69 23.03 -31.18
CA THR A 487 -16.18 24.39 -31.36
C THR A 487 -15.35 24.80 -30.14
N LEU A 488 -14.10 25.23 -30.38
CA LEU A 488 -13.21 25.72 -29.34
C LEU A 488 -13.00 27.22 -29.48
N ASN A 489 -13.20 27.96 -28.38
CA ASN A 489 -12.74 29.34 -28.21
C ASN A 489 -11.47 29.42 -27.35
N ARG A 490 -11.02 28.28 -26.81
CA ARG A 490 -9.84 28.16 -25.94
C ARG A 490 -9.14 26.83 -26.18
N GLU A 491 -7.83 26.85 -26.33
CA GLU A 491 -7.00 25.63 -26.30
C GLU A 491 -5.76 25.80 -25.42
N ALA A 492 -5.39 24.72 -24.74
CA ALA A 492 -4.12 24.58 -24.05
C ALA A 492 -3.38 23.38 -24.61
N ILE A 493 -2.22 23.63 -25.22
CA ILE A 493 -1.38 22.61 -25.87
C ILE A 493 -0.01 22.64 -25.20
N THR A 494 0.44 21.50 -24.70
CA THR A 494 1.79 21.34 -24.17
C THR A 494 2.43 20.13 -24.80
N PHE A 495 3.67 20.24 -25.22
CA PHE A 495 4.46 19.11 -25.68
C PHE A 495 5.94 19.44 -25.56
N ALA A 496 6.77 18.41 -25.59
CA ALA A 496 8.20 18.54 -25.75
C ALA A 496 8.65 17.74 -26.96
N PHE A 497 9.69 18.19 -27.64
CA PHE A 497 10.22 17.50 -28.80
C PHE A 497 11.75 17.59 -28.87
N ARG A 498 12.35 16.60 -29.50
CA ARG A 498 13.79 16.54 -29.79
C ARG A 498 13.99 16.09 -31.24
N THR A 499 14.64 16.90 -32.06
CA THR A 499 14.94 16.57 -33.46
C THR A 499 16.17 17.32 -33.95
N THR A 500 16.75 16.82 -35.04
CA THR A 500 17.79 17.47 -35.85
C THR A 500 17.34 17.68 -37.30
N ARG A 501 16.04 17.51 -37.57
CA ARG A 501 15.47 17.50 -38.93
C ARG A 501 14.60 18.73 -39.15
N THR A 502 14.81 19.40 -40.27
CA THR A 502 14.01 20.52 -40.77
C THR A 502 13.78 20.38 -42.28
N PRO A 503 12.67 20.92 -42.82
CA PRO A 503 11.46 21.35 -42.09
C PRO A 503 10.71 20.11 -41.55
N SER A 504 9.97 20.29 -40.45
CA SER A 504 9.28 19.17 -39.77
C SER A 504 7.91 19.58 -39.26
N LEU A 505 6.89 18.76 -39.49
CA LEU A 505 5.56 18.96 -38.93
C LEU A 505 5.45 18.29 -37.55
N LEU A 506 5.22 19.06 -36.48
CA LEU A 506 5.15 18.52 -35.11
C LEU A 506 3.73 18.08 -34.75
N LEU A 507 2.77 18.99 -34.94
CA LEU A 507 1.37 18.82 -34.54
C LEU A 507 0.46 19.49 -35.57
N TYR A 508 -0.63 18.81 -35.93
CA TYR A 508 -1.65 19.31 -36.84
C TYR A 508 -3.04 18.98 -36.29
N VAL A 509 -3.94 19.95 -36.22
CA VAL A 509 -5.35 19.75 -35.86
C VAL A 509 -6.20 20.18 -37.05
N SER A 510 -7.10 19.31 -37.49
CA SER A 510 -7.98 19.56 -38.64
C SER A 510 -9.43 19.74 -38.22
N SER A 511 -10.18 20.49 -39.03
CA SER A 511 -11.63 20.65 -38.94
C SER A 511 -12.32 20.10 -40.20
N PHE A 512 -13.62 19.80 -40.09
CA PHE A 512 -14.48 19.53 -41.24
C PHE A 512 -14.69 20.75 -42.15
N TYR A 513 -14.52 21.97 -41.63
CA TYR A 513 -14.67 23.22 -42.38
C TYR A 513 -13.36 23.75 -43.00
N LYS A 514 -12.35 22.89 -43.13
CA LYS A 514 -11.01 23.25 -43.64
C LYS A 514 -10.28 24.32 -42.79
N GLU A 515 -10.75 24.55 -41.57
CA GLU A 515 -9.99 25.24 -40.54
C GLU A 515 -8.89 24.32 -40.00
N TYR A 516 -7.76 24.87 -39.60
CA TYR A 516 -6.68 24.07 -39.02
C TYR A 516 -5.75 24.85 -38.10
N LEU A 517 -5.09 24.10 -37.22
CA LEU A 517 -3.91 24.53 -36.48
C LEU A 517 -2.73 23.66 -36.91
N SER A 518 -1.60 24.27 -37.26
CA SER A 518 -0.36 23.53 -37.48
C SER A 518 0.81 24.15 -36.70
N VAL A 519 1.66 23.27 -36.18
CA VAL A 519 2.91 23.64 -35.51
C VAL A 519 4.05 22.97 -36.24
N ILE A 520 4.94 23.76 -36.80
CA ILE A 520 6.02 23.29 -37.68
C ILE A 520 7.37 23.87 -37.26
N LEU A 521 8.43 23.16 -37.65
CA LEU A 521 9.78 23.71 -37.76
C LEU A 521 10.02 24.11 -39.21
N THR A 522 10.37 25.38 -39.43
CA THR A 522 10.75 25.89 -40.75
C THR A 522 12.09 25.31 -41.19
N ARG A 523 12.51 25.57 -42.44
CA ARG A 523 13.82 25.11 -42.95
C ARG A 523 15.00 25.59 -42.11
N ASN A 524 14.87 26.79 -41.51
CA ASN A 524 15.89 27.40 -40.66
C ASN A 524 15.86 26.86 -39.22
N GLY A 525 14.87 26.03 -38.88
CA GLY A 525 14.67 25.45 -37.55
C GLY A 525 13.93 26.37 -36.58
N ASP A 526 13.29 27.43 -37.07
CA ASP A 526 12.41 28.27 -36.26
C ASP A 526 11.07 27.56 -36.03
N LEU A 527 10.53 27.70 -34.81
CA LEU A 527 9.21 27.19 -34.48
C LEU A 527 8.16 28.16 -34.99
N GLN A 528 7.18 27.65 -35.73
CA GLN A 528 6.12 28.43 -36.31
C GLN A 528 4.76 27.81 -35.99
N ILE A 529 3.85 28.64 -35.50
CA ILE A 529 2.47 28.26 -35.16
C ILE A 529 1.55 28.96 -36.15
N ARG A 530 0.67 28.19 -36.79
CA ARG A 530 -0.23 28.69 -37.85
C ARG A 530 -1.67 28.33 -37.51
N TYR A 531 -2.54 29.32 -37.46
CA TYR A 531 -3.97 29.17 -37.23
C TYR A 531 -4.74 29.64 -38.47
N LYS A 532 -5.55 28.76 -39.05
CA LYS A 532 -6.53 29.11 -40.08
C LYS A 532 -7.93 28.87 -39.50
N LEU A 533 -8.55 29.93 -38.99
CA LEU A 533 -9.88 29.88 -38.38
C LEU A 533 -11.00 30.34 -39.32
N ASP A 534 -10.64 30.96 -40.45
CA ASP A 534 -11.57 31.25 -41.55
C ASP A 534 -11.08 30.56 -42.82
N SER A 535 -11.92 29.69 -43.39
CA SER A 535 -11.61 28.91 -44.59
C SER A 535 -11.30 29.80 -45.82
N HIS A 536 -11.81 31.03 -45.84
CA HIS A 536 -11.65 32.00 -46.93
C HIS A 536 -10.43 32.92 -46.79
N GLN A 537 -9.73 32.88 -45.64
CA GLN A 537 -8.55 33.70 -45.39
C GLN A 537 -7.27 32.85 -45.35
N ASP A 538 -6.13 33.53 -45.48
CA ASP A 538 -4.83 32.94 -45.22
C ASP A 538 -4.63 32.71 -43.70
N PRO A 539 -3.82 31.72 -43.29
CA PRO A 539 -3.56 31.47 -41.89
C PRO A 539 -2.84 32.64 -41.21
N ASP A 540 -3.21 32.92 -39.96
CA ASP A 540 -2.39 33.71 -39.04
C ASP A 540 -1.09 32.94 -38.72
N VAL A 541 0.07 33.57 -38.91
CA VAL A 541 1.39 32.94 -38.75
C VAL A 541 2.19 33.63 -37.65
N PHE A 542 2.59 32.84 -36.65
CA PHE A 542 3.41 33.30 -35.52
C PHE A 542 4.79 32.64 -35.55
N ASN A 543 5.84 33.44 -35.68
CA ASN A 543 7.23 32.99 -35.73
C ASN A 543 7.89 33.15 -34.36
N ILE A 544 8.51 32.08 -33.86
CA ILE A 544 9.24 32.07 -32.59
C ILE A 544 10.73 31.91 -32.90
N ASN A 545 11.42 33.05 -32.93
CA ASN A 545 12.83 33.15 -33.34
C ASN A 545 13.73 33.33 -32.10
N ILE A 546 14.01 32.24 -31.39
CA ILE A 546 14.90 32.25 -30.21
C ILE A 546 16.29 31.72 -30.58
N LYS A 547 16.31 30.47 -31.06
CA LYS A 547 17.47 29.73 -31.58
C LYS A 547 16.93 28.60 -32.45
N THR A 548 17.76 28.00 -33.30
CA THR A 548 17.35 26.80 -34.05
C THR A 548 16.88 25.72 -33.08
N MET A 549 15.63 25.28 -33.20
CA MET A 549 15.01 24.31 -32.31
C MET A 549 15.21 22.86 -32.79
N ALA A 550 15.91 22.69 -33.92
CA ALA A 550 16.38 21.39 -34.42
C ALA A 550 17.85 21.15 -34.04
N ASP A 551 18.25 21.54 -32.83
CA ASP A 551 19.61 21.43 -32.28
C ASP A 551 19.88 20.06 -31.62
N GLY A 552 18.91 19.14 -31.65
CA GLY A 552 19.01 17.85 -30.98
C GLY A 552 18.86 17.92 -29.46
N GLN A 553 18.51 19.07 -28.88
CA GLN A 553 18.11 19.20 -27.48
C GLN A 553 16.59 19.01 -27.31
N LEU A 554 16.16 18.67 -26.09
CA LEU A 554 14.74 18.57 -25.77
C LEU A 554 14.16 19.98 -25.55
N GLN A 555 13.23 20.37 -26.39
CA GLN A 555 12.55 21.68 -26.35
C GLN A 555 11.16 21.48 -25.77
N HIS A 556 10.77 22.28 -24.77
CA HIS A 556 9.43 22.30 -24.18
C HIS A 556 8.62 23.45 -24.73
N VAL A 557 7.43 23.20 -25.25
CA VAL A 557 6.54 24.19 -25.84
C VAL A 557 5.19 24.16 -25.14
N LYS A 558 4.69 25.34 -24.77
CA LYS A 558 3.34 25.55 -24.24
C LYS A 558 2.65 26.64 -25.04
N ILE A 559 1.46 26.33 -25.53
CA ILE A 559 0.62 27.20 -26.34
C ILE A 559 -0.73 27.30 -25.64
N ASN A 560 -1.17 28.51 -25.34
CA ASN A 560 -2.45 28.78 -24.69
C ASN A 560 -3.19 29.85 -25.49
N ARG A 561 -4.29 29.47 -26.14
CA ARG A 561 -5.17 30.41 -26.83
C ARG A 561 -6.41 30.67 -25.97
N GLU A 562 -6.76 31.94 -25.84
CA GLU A 562 -8.06 32.39 -25.33
C GLU A 562 -8.63 33.42 -26.33
N GLU A 563 -9.68 33.02 -27.04
CA GLU A 563 -10.29 33.81 -28.12
C GLU A 563 -9.22 34.24 -29.15
N GLU A 564 -9.10 35.53 -29.47
CA GLU A 564 -8.06 36.01 -30.39
C GLU A 564 -6.64 36.03 -29.78
N ILE A 565 -6.48 35.86 -28.47
CA ILE A 565 -5.18 36.02 -27.80
C ILE A 565 -4.46 34.68 -27.74
N LEU A 566 -3.26 34.62 -28.31
CA LEU A 566 -2.37 33.46 -28.27
C LEU A 566 -1.16 33.74 -27.38
N PHE A 567 -0.92 32.86 -26.42
CA PHE A 567 0.28 32.89 -25.59
C PHE A 567 1.18 31.70 -25.88
N VAL A 568 2.48 31.95 -26.03
CA VAL A 568 3.47 30.91 -26.33
C VAL A 568 4.64 31.02 -25.36
N GLU A 569 5.03 29.88 -24.79
CA GLU A 569 6.17 29.75 -23.89
C GLU A 569 7.05 28.60 -24.39
N VAL A 570 8.37 28.84 -24.47
CA VAL A 570 9.35 27.83 -24.88
C VAL A 570 10.43 27.73 -23.82
N ASN A 571 10.69 26.52 -23.30
CA ASN A 571 11.70 26.23 -22.27
C ASN A 571 11.65 27.11 -21.01
N GLN A 572 10.45 27.53 -20.57
CA GLN A 572 10.28 28.43 -19.41
C GLN A 572 10.84 29.85 -19.63
N ASN A 573 11.03 30.25 -20.89
CA ASN A 573 11.34 31.64 -21.24
C ASN A 573 10.12 32.55 -21.06
N GLU A 574 10.32 33.85 -21.23
CA GLU A 574 9.25 34.85 -21.16
C GLU A 574 8.08 34.50 -22.10
N ARG A 575 6.86 34.62 -21.55
CA ARG A 575 5.61 34.29 -22.25
C ARG A 575 5.36 35.31 -23.36
N MET A 576 5.45 34.87 -24.61
CA MET A 576 5.15 35.69 -25.78
C MET A 576 3.63 35.80 -25.97
N LYS A 577 3.14 36.98 -26.35
CA LYS A 577 1.73 37.25 -26.65
C LYS A 577 1.57 37.63 -28.12
N PHE A 578 0.61 36.99 -28.79
CA PHE A 578 0.19 37.27 -30.15
C PHE A 578 -1.34 37.45 -30.22
N ILE A 579 -1.83 38.01 -31.32
CA ILE A 579 -3.25 38.28 -31.57
C ILE A 579 -3.61 37.73 -32.95
N LEU A 580 -4.67 36.93 -33.02
CA LEU A 580 -5.24 36.37 -34.24
C LEU A 580 -6.06 37.44 -34.98
N SER A 581 -5.99 37.43 -36.31
CA SER A 581 -6.77 38.33 -37.15
C SER A 581 -7.93 37.62 -37.87
N SER A 582 -7.87 36.29 -38.00
CA SER A 582 -8.79 35.48 -38.80
C SER A 582 -10.05 34.98 -38.08
N GLY A 583 -10.16 35.13 -36.75
CA GLY A 583 -11.34 34.71 -35.99
C GLY A 583 -11.04 34.33 -34.53
N THR A 584 -12.09 33.97 -33.78
CA THR A 584 -12.01 33.60 -32.35
C THR A 584 -12.45 32.16 -32.07
N GLU A 585 -13.09 31.48 -33.03
CA GLU A 585 -13.64 30.14 -32.86
C GLU A 585 -12.94 29.16 -33.82
N PHE A 586 -12.63 27.96 -33.33
CA PHE A 586 -12.13 26.84 -34.11
C PHE A 586 -13.22 25.76 -34.16
N ASN A 587 -13.92 25.68 -35.28
CA ASN A 587 -15.18 24.98 -35.44
C ASN A 587 -14.98 23.54 -35.90
N ALA A 588 -15.93 22.67 -35.54
CA ALA A 588 -16.05 21.29 -36.05
C ALA A 588 -14.71 20.51 -36.11
N ILE A 589 -13.94 20.51 -35.02
CA ILE A 589 -12.65 19.83 -34.96
C ILE A 589 -12.83 18.32 -35.21
N LYS A 590 -12.06 17.80 -36.17
CA LYS A 590 -12.12 16.42 -36.67
C LYS A 590 -11.07 15.53 -36.03
N SER A 591 -9.78 15.90 -36.15
CA SER A 591 -8.68 15.04 -35.69
C SER A 591 -7.42 15.84 -35.34
N LEU A 592 -6.60 15.25 -34.47
CA LEU A 592 -5.25 15.72 -34.14
C LEU A 592 -4.24 14.70 -34.66
N THR A 593 -3.29 15.14 -35.48
CA THR A 593 -2.22 14.32 -36.05
C THR A 593 -0.86 14.79 -35.57
N LEU A 594 -0.04 13.85 -35.10
CA LEU A 594 1.37 14.04 -34.77
C LEU A 594 2.23 13.37 -35.84
N GLY A 595 3.31 14.04 -36.23
CA GLY A 595 4.26 13.53 -37.21
C GLY A 595 3.90 13.86 -38.65
N LYS A 596 3.16 12.99 -39.34
CA LYS A 596 2.85 13.15 -40.76
C LYS A 596 1.34 13.13 -41.03
N ILE A 597 0.83 14.10 -41.78
CA ILE A 597 -0.53 14.13 -42.31
C ILE A 597 -0.60 13.18 -43.51
N LEU A 598 -1.49 12.19 -43.42
CA LEU A 598 -1.70 11.18 -44.47
C LEU A 598 -2.92 11.45 -45.36
N GLU A 599 -3.90 12.19 -44.86
CA GLU A 599 -5.09 12.55 -45.62
C GLU A 599 -4.80 13.77 -46.52
N ASN A 600 -5.40 13.80 -47.72
CA ASN A 600 -5.35 14.98 -48.59
C ASN A 600 -6.01 16.15 -47.84
N SER A 601 -5.19 17.07 -47.37
CA SER A 601 -5.60 18.22 -46.56
C SER A 601 -5.26 19.49 -47.32
N ASP A 602 -6.22 20.40 -47.48
CA ASP A 602 -6.00 21.74 -48.05
C ASP A 602 -5.25 22.63 -47.03
N VAL A 603 -3.95 22.41 -46.90
CA VAL A 603 -3.06 23.20 -46.03
C VAL A 603 -2.14 24.09 -46.86
N ASP A 604 -1.66 25.17 -46.25
CA ASP A 604 -0.75 26.12 -46.92
C ASP A 604 0.60 25.49 -47.32
N GLU A 605 1.31 26.16 -48.23
CA GLU A 605 2.54 25.65 -48.86
C GLU A 605 3.64 25.31 -47.82
N GLU A 606 3.76 26.07 -46.74
CA GLU A 606 4.81 25.86 -45.75
C GLU A 606 4.50 24.65 -44.85
N THR A 607 3.23 24.47 -44.49
CA THR A 607 2.73 23.26 -43.82
C THR A 607 2.92 22.02 -44.70
N MET A 608 2.65 22.12 -46.01
CA MET A 608 2.90 21.05 -46.97
C MET A 608 4.39 20.67 -47.05
N LYS A 609 5.29 21.66 -47.07
CA LYS A 609 6.75 21.42 -47.07
C LYS A 609 7.19 20.68 -45.81
N ALA A 610 6.73 21.11 -44.64
CA ALA A 610 7.02 20.46 -43.36
C ALA A 610 6.44 19.03 -43.29
N ASN A 611 5.29 18.79 -43.94
CA ASN A 611 4.65 17.47 -43.99
C ASN A 611 5.33 16.47 -44.95
N SER A 612 6.17 16.92 -45.88
CA SER A 612 6.80 16.05 -46.91
C SER A 612 7.50 14.82 -46.30
N GLN A 613 8.32 15.04 -45.28
CA GLN A 613 8.96 13.99 -44.47
C GLN A 613 8.23 13.72 -43.15
N GLY A 614 7.39 14.65 -42.70
CA GLY A 614 6.77 14.64 -41.37
C GLY A 614 7.81 14.87 -40.25
N PHE A 615 7.41 14.62 -39.01
CA PHE A 615 8.36 14.61 -37.90
C PHE A 615 9.25 13.36 -37.90
N ILE A 616 10.54 13.57 -37.67
CA ILE A 616 11.48 12.51 -37.32
C ILE A 616 12.22 12.95 -36.06
N GLY A 617 12.09 12.19 -34.98
CA GLY A 617 12.62 12.57 -33.68
C GLY A 617 11.81 12.00 -32.54
N CYS A 618 11.90 12.61 -31.36
CA CYS A 618 11.14 12.19 -30.20
C CYS A 618 10.12 13.25 -29.80
N LEU A 619 8.87 12.85 -29.56
CA LEU A 619 7.83 13.68 -28.94
C LEU A 619 7.59 13.18 -27.52
N SER A 620 7.35 14.09 -26.60
CA SER A 620 7.12 13.81 -25.19
C SER A 620 6.03 14.71 -24.63
N SER A 621 5.30 14.21 -23.64
CA SER A 621 4.34 14.99 -22.85
C SER A 621 3.30 15.73 -23.68
N VAL A 622 2.89 15.15 -24.82
CA VAL A 622 1.92 15.77 -25.72
C VAL A 622 0.54 15.75 -25.07
N GLN A 623 0.02 16.94 -24.78
CA GLN A 623 -1.30 17.20 -24.24
C GLN A 623 -1.98 18.24 -25.13
N PHE A 624 -3.22 17.97 -25.52
CA PHE A 624 -4.12 18.91 -26.17
C PHE A 624 -5.40 18.98 -25.34
N ASN A 625 -5.62 20.10 -24.66
CA ASN A 625 -6.65 20.27 -23.65
C ASN A 625 -6.59 19.14 -22.60
N HIS A 626 -7.62 18.28 -22.55
CA HIS A 626 -7.73 17.16 -21.63
C HIS A 626 -7.31 15.82 -22.27
N ILE A 627 -6.72 15.82 -23.46
CA ILE A 627 -6.36 14.61 -24.21
C ILE A 627 -4.84 14.47 -24.30
N ALA A 628 -4.34 13.26 -24.03
CA ALA A 628 -2.94 12.88 -24.19
C ALA A 628 -2.78 11.93 -25.39
N PRO A 629 -2.75 12.43 -26.65
CA PRO A 629 -2.83 11.60 -27.84
C PRO A 629 -1.65 10.62 -27.97
N LEU A 630 -0.46 11.04 -27.52
CA LEU A 630 0.74 10.20 -27.52
C LEU A 630 0.61 8.98 -26.59
N LYS A 631 0.00 9.19 -25.41
CA LYS A 631 -0.24 8.14 -24.42
C LYS A 631 -1.29 7.16 -24.90
N ALA A 632 -2.39 7.67 -25.46
CA ALA A 632 -3.40 6.85 -26.08
C ALA A 632 -2.80 5.99 -27.22
N ALA A 633 -1.90 6.53 -28.03
CA ALA A 633 -1.22 5.77 -29.09
C ALA A 633 -0.35 4.62 -28.57
N LEU A 634 0.31 4.74 -27.42
CA LEU A 634 1.17 3.69 -26.86
C LEU A 634 0.38 2.57 -26.18
N HIS A 635 -0.70 2.89 -25.47
CA HIS A 635 -1.49 1.89 -24.72
C HIS A 635 -2.64 1.28 -25.54
N HIS A 636 -3.11 1.97 -26.59
CA HIS A 636 -4.33 1.64 -27.32
C HIS A 636 -4.10 1.61 -28.84
N ILE A 637 -3.00 0.99 -29.29
CA ILE A 637 -2.54 0.96 -30.70
C ILE A 637 -3.63 0.50 -31.69
N SER A 638 -4.57 -0.36 -31.26
CA SER A 638 -5.58 -1.00 -32.12
C SER A 638 -7.03 -0.68 -31.74
N SER A 639 -7.28 0.32 -30.88
CA SER A 639 -8.63 0.70 -30.46
C SER A 639 -8.92 2.15 -30.80
N ALA A 640 -10.15 2.43 -31.27
CA ALA A 640 -10.66 3.78 -31.38
C ALA A 640 -10.49 4.49 -30.02
N PRO A 641 -10.01 5.75 -29.99
CA PRO A 641 -9.99 6.73 -31.09
C PRO A 641 -8.64 6.92 -31.84
N VAL A 642 -7.61 6.09 -31.62
CA VAL A 642 -6.25 6.37 -32.13
C VAL A 642 -5.86 5.46 -33.31
N ILE A 643 -5.22 6.05 -34.31
CA ILE A 643 -4.66 5.34 -35.48
C ILE A 643 -3.16 5.63 -35.55
N VAL A 644 -2.34 4.57 -35.53
CA VAL A 644 -0.88 4.66 -35.68
C VAL A 644 -0.46 4.03 -37.00
N LYS A 645 0.32 4.75 -37.81
CA LYS A 645 0.95 4.24 -39.04
C LYS A 645 2.44 4.57 -39.05
N GLY A 646 3.27 3.63 -39.53
CA GLY A 646 4.72 3.78 -39.58
C GLY A 646 5.44 3.26 -38.33
N ARG A 647 6.73 3.60 -38.17
CA ARG A 647 7.56 3.15 -37.05
C ARG A 647 7.40 4.07 -35.85
N PHE A 648 6.74 3.59 -34.82
CA PHE A 648 6.42 4.30 -33.58
C PHE A 648 6.78 3.42 -32.39
N THR A 649 7.64 3.90 -31.50
CA THR A 649 8.12 3.13 -30.33
C THR A 649 8.30 4.04 -29.13
N GLU A 650 8.00 3.54 -27.93
CA GLU A 650 8.29 4.25 -26.68
C GLU A 650 9.78 4.62 -26.59
N SER A 651 10.07 5.79 -26.02
CA SER A 651 11.43 6.34 -25.92
C SER A 651 11.54 7.28 -24.74
N ASN A 652 12.70 7.38 -24.10
CA ASN A 652 12.95 8.41 -23.06
C ASN A 652 13.33 9.79 -23.65
N CYS A 653 13.28 9.98 -24.97
CA CYS A 653 13.80 11.17 -25.67
C CYS A 653 15.26 11.53 -25.33
N GLY A 654 16.03 10.58 -24.80
CA GLY A 654 17.38 10.77 -24.30
C GLY A 654 17.49 11.77 -23.15
N THR A 655 16.46 11.86 -22.29
CA THR A 655 16.66 12.36 -20.94
C THR A 655 17.50 11.34 -20.18
N LEU A 656 18.65 11.78 -19.67
CA LEU A 656 19.34 11.08 -18.59
C LEU A 656 18.41 11.21 -17.37
N THR A 657 17.48 10.28 -17.20
CA THR A 657 17.00 9.98 -15.86
C THR A 657 18.23 9.65 -15.03
N GLY A 658 18.39 10.26 -13.86
CA GLY A 658 19.48 9.98 -12.92
C GLY A 658 19.38 8.57 -12.31
N ALA A 659 19.42 7.57 -13.17
CA ALA A 659 19.56 6.15 -12.93
C ALA A 659 20.04 5.59 -14.28
N ASP A 660 21.24 5.03 -14.28
CA ASP A 660 21.96 4.42 -15.41
C ASP A 660 22.89 5.32 -16.24
N SER A 661 24.05 5.64 -15.65
CA SER A 661 25.33 5.56 -16.36
C SER A 661 26.48 5.27 -15.38
N THR A 662 27.16 4.15 -15.63
CA THR A 662 28.20 3.45 -14.85
C THR A 662 27.60 2.53 -13.77
N SER A 663 27.45 1.22 -13.97
CA SER A 663 28.54 0.27 -14.23
C SER A 663 29.87 0.67 -13.58
N SER A 664 29.80 1.20 -12.36
CA SER A 664 30.94 1.16 -11.45
C SER A 664 30.93 -0.20 -10.80
N GLU A 665 31.89 -0.99 -11.23
CA GLU A 665 32.34 -2.27 -10.73
C GLU A 665 31.91 -2.56 -9.28
N THR A 666 31.15 -3.64 -9.13
CA THR A 666 31.15 -4.47 -7.93
C THR A 666 32.58 -4.98 -7.70
N THR A 667 33.41 -4.21 -7.00
CA THR A 667 34.65 -4.72 -6.40
C THR A 667 34.99 -3.91 -5.15
N HIS A 668 34.31 -4.21 -4.05
CA HIS A 668 34.91 -4.03 -2.73
C HIS A 668 34.98 -5.39 -2.05
N SER A 669 35.99 -6.14 -2.48
CA SER A 669 36.59 -7.21 -1.69
C SER A 669 37.19 -6.65 -0.40
N PHE A 670 36.87 -7.34 0.68
CA PHE A 670 37.38 -7.23 2.05
C PHE A 670 38.89 -6.96 2.21
N ALA A 671 39.22 -6.07 3.15
CA ALA A 671 40.39 -5.99 4.06
C ALA A 671 40.37 -4.58 4.68
N ASP A 672 40.54 -4.28 5.96
CA ASP A 672 41.18 -4.93 7.10
C ASP A 672 40.55 -4.39 8.40
N HIS A 673 40.23 -5.28 9.34
CA HIS A 673 40.54 -5.08 10.76
C HIS A 673 40.47 -6.45 11.45
N SER A 674 41.54 -7.21 11.28
CA SER A 674 41.86 -8.39 12.09
C SER A 674 42.44 -7.96 13.44
N GLY A 675 41.74 -8.28 14.52
CA GLY A 675 42.26 -8.38 15.89
C GLY A 675 41.77 -9.71 16.49
N PRO A 676 42.58 -10.40 17.30
CA PRO A 676 42.59 -11.85 17.37
C PRO A 676 41.44 -12.45 18.18
N ILE A 677 40.97 -13.58 17.67
CA ILE A 677 40.12 -14.58 18.32
C ILE A 677 40.94 -15.19 19.46
N ASP A 678 40.39 -15.16 20.68
CA ASP A 678 40.80 -16.05 21.76
C ASP A 678 39.77 -17.17 21.88
N GLU A 679 40.27 -18.40 21.83
CA GLU A 679 39.49 -19.63 21.88
C GLU A 679 38.99 -19.87 23.32
N GLY A 680 37.68 -20.06 23.47
CA GLY A 680 37.07 -20.50 24.73
C GLY A 680 35.80 -21.30 24.48
N GLN A 681 35.93 -22.62 24.47
CA GLN A 681 34.83 -23.59 24.46
C GLN A 681 34.02 -23.56 25.78
N PRO A 682 32.80 -24.16 25.80
CA PRO A 682 31.63 -23.57 26.43
C PRO A 682 31.44 -24.00 27.88
N LEU A 683 30.93 -23.07 28.70
CA LEU A 683 30.39 -23.40 30.01
C LEU A 683 28.86 -23.21 30.01
N ALA A 684 28.17 -24.32 30.17
CA ALA A 684 26.76 -24.41 30.49
C ALA A 684 26.46 -23.75 31.85
N ASN A 685 25.45 -22.87 31.90
CA ASN A 685 24.19 -23.11 32.61
C ASN A 685 23.40 -21.82 32.86
N ALA A 686 22.11 -21.92 32.49
CA ALA A 686 20.93 -21.46 33.22
C ALA A 686 20.72 -19.95 33.48
N ILE A 687 19.58 -19.42 32.99
CA ILE A 687 18.35 -19.33 33.79
C ILE A 687 17.16 -18.83 32.93
N ARG A 688 16.08 -19.62 32.97
CA ARG A 688 14.63 -19.32 32.84
C ARG A 688 14.05 -18.75 31.53
N SER A 689 13.42 -19.66 30.79
CA SER A 689 12.14 -19.42 30.11
C SER A 689 10.99 -19.97 30.97
N ASP A 690 9.94 -19.19 31.14
CA ASP A 690 8.80 -19.44 32.01
C ASP A 690 7.98 -20.69 31.63
N SER A 691 8.06 -21.71 32.48
CA SER A 691 7.18 -22.88 32.55
C SER A 691 5.85 -22.60 33.28
N ALA A 692 5.38 -21.34 33.29
CA ALA A 692 4.19 -20.95 34.06
C ALA A 692 2.86 -21.45 33.44
N ILE A 693 2.83 -21.70 32.13
CA ILE A 693 1.59 -22.08 31.43
C ILE A 693 1.33 -23.59 31.51
N ILE A 694 2.39 -24.42 31.61
CA ILE A 694 2.25 -25.89 31.67
C ILE A 694 2.01 -26.36 33.11
N GLY A 695 2.61 -25.69 34.12
CA GLY A 695 2.34 -25.96 35.53
C GLY A 695 0.92 -25.58 35.97
N GLY A 696 0.37 -24.49 35.43
CA GLY A 696 -1.00 -24.04 35.72
C GLY A 696 -2.06 -25.02 35.22
N VAL A 697 -1.88 -25.57 34.01
CA VAL A 697 -2.82 -26.54 33.44
C VAL A 697 -2.81 -27.85 34.24
N ILE A 698 -1.63 -28.34 34.64
CA ILE A 698 -1.53 -29.54 35.49
C ILE A 698 -2.14 -29.28 36.87
N ALA A 699 -1.92 -28.09 37.46
CA ALA A 699 -2.51 -27.72 38.75
C ALA A 699 -4.04 -27.63 38.70
N VAL A 700 -4.62 -27.10 37.62
CA VAL A 700 -6.09 -27.04 37.43
C VAL A 700 -6.68 -28.45 37.26
N VAL A 701 -6.02 -29.32 36.49
CA VAL A 701 -6.49 -30.71 36.29
C VAL A 701 -6.43 -31.49 37.62
N ILE A 702 -5.35 -31.36 38.38
CA ILE A 702 -5.23 -31.96 39.71
C ILE A 702 -6.28 -31.38 40.66
N PHE A 703 -6.54 -30.07 40.62
CA PHE A 703 -7.56 -29.43 41.46
C PHE A 703 -8.97 -29.95 41.15
N ILE A 704 -9.32 -30.13 39.87
CA ILE A 704 -10.61 -30.71 39.47
C ILE A 704 -10.73 -32.16 39.97
N LEU A 705 -9.68 -32.97 39.84
CA LEU A 705 -9.67 -34.35 40.35
C LEU A 705 -9.79 -34.40 41.89
N LEU A 706 -9.16 -33.46 42.61
CA LEU A 706 -9.30 -33.32 44.05
C LEU A 706 -10.70 -32.85 44.46
N CYS A 707 -11.35 -31.97 43.69
CA CYS A 707 -12.73 -31.57 43.92
C CYS A 707 -13.70 -32.74 43.73
N ILE A 708 -13.52 -33.55 42.68
CA ILE A 708 -14.37 -34.73 42.43
C ILE A 708 -14.22 -35.75 43.56
N THR A 709 -13.00 -36.03 44.01
CA THR A 709 -12.75 -36.94 45.14
C THR A 709 -13.28 -36.39 46.46
N ALA A 710 -13.18 -35.08 46.72
CA ALA A 710 -13.76 -34.44 47.90
C ALA A 710 -15.30 -34.51 47.91
N ILE A 711 -15.95 -34.36 46.74
CA ILE A 711 -17.40 -34.52 46.59
C ILE A 711 -17.79 -35.98 46.84
N ALA A 712 -17.05 -36.94 46.28
CA ALA A 712 -17.28 -38.37 46.51
C ALA A 712 -17.14 -38.75 48.00
N ILE A 713 -16.11 -38.24 48.70
CA ILE A 713 -15.91 -38.45 50.14
C ILE A 713 -17.03 -37.79 50.95
N ARG A 714 -17.51 -36.59 50.57
CA ARG A 714 -18.66 -35.95 51.23
C ARG A 714 -19.94 -36.76 51.07
N ILE A 715 -20.20 -37.33 49.89
CA ILE A 715 -21.36 -38.19 49.65
C ILE A 715 -21.25 -39.48 50.47
N TYR A 716 -20.05 -40.08 50.54
CA TYR A 716 -19.81 -41.27 51.34
C TYR A 716 -19.96 -41.00 52.85
N LYS A 717 -19.48 -39.84 53.35
CA LYS A 717 -19.71 -39.39 54.73
C LYS A 717 -21.19 -39.07 55.01
N LYS A 718 -21.94 -38.55 54.04
CA LYS A 718 -23.38 -38.29 54.18
C LYS A 718 -24.18 -39.59 54.30
N LYS A 719 -23.72 -40.67 53.64
CA LYS A 719 -24.27 -42.02 53.79
C LYS A 719 -23.92 -42.66 55.14
N GLY A 720 -22.81 -42.25 55.78
CA GLY A 720 -22.39 -42.67 57.12
C GLY A 720 -23.19 -42.07 58.29
N ILE A 721 -23.95 -41.00 58.06
CA ILE A 721 -24.78 -40.34 59.09
C ILE A 721 -26.19 -40.96 59.16
N TYR A 722 -26.45 -42.04 58.41
CA TYR A 722 -27.70 -42.80 58.49
C TYR A 722 -27.61 -44.04 59.41
N SER A 723 -26.54 -44.24 60.18
CA SER A 723 -26.33 -45.54 60.87
C SER A 723 -26.13 -45.52 62.39
N LYS A 724 -26.30 -44.41 63.12
CA LYS A 724 -26.24 -44.49 64.60
C LYS A 724 -27.12 -43.45 65.29
N ASN A 725 -28.35 -43.89 65.58
CA ASN A 725 -29.26 -43.55 66.69
C ASN A 725 -30.58 -44.28 66.34
N GLU A 726 -30.77 -45.56 66.69
CA GLU A 726 -31.50 -45.97 67.93
C GLU A 726 -32.67 -45.01 68.26
N ALA A 727 -33.93 -45.40 68.41
CA ALA A 727 -34.64 -46.69 68.39
C ALA A 727 -36.17 -46.42 68.48
N LYS A 728 -36.97 -47.43 68.11
CA LYS A 728 -38.36 -47.77 68.56
C LYS A 728 -39.63 -47.12 67.95
N GLY A 729 -40.53 -48.02 67.49
CA GLY A 729 -42.01 -47.97 67.55
C GLY A 729 -42.71 -47.72 66.19
N SER A 730 -43.17 -48.75 65.46
CA SER A 730 -44.58 -49.29 65.37
C SER A 730 -45.61 -48.22 64.96
N GLU A 731 -46.45 -48.34 63.92
CA GLU A 731 -47.24 -49.45 63.36
C GLU A 731 -47.85 -48.99 61.98
N ASN A 732 -48.08 -49.96 61.06
CA ASN A 732 -49.19 -50.14 60.08
C ASN A 732 -49.72 -48.97 59.20
N GLU A 733 -50.24 -49.11 57.99
CA GLU A 733 -50.42 -50.15 56.95
C GLU A 733 -50.96 -49.43 55.69
N ASP A 734 -50.93 -50.13 54.56
CA ASP A 734 -51.88 -50.09 53.42
C ASP A 734 -51.63 -49.35 52.08
N SER A 735 -51.73 -50.23 51.07
CA SER A 735 -52.24 -50.09 49.69
C SER A 735 -51.28 -49.86 48.51
N ALA A 736 -50.81 -51.00 47.96
CA ALA A 736 -51.17 -51.57 46.64
C ALA A 736 -51.51 -50.55 45.52
N GLU A 737 -50.81 -50.47 44.38
CA GLU A 737 -50.61 -51.43 43.27
C GLU A 737 -51.12 -50.73 42.00
N SER A 738 -50.26 -50.59 40.99
CA SER A 738 -50.61 -51.03 39.63
C SER A 738 -49.38 -50.86 38.73
N ALA A 739 -49.04 -51.97 38.09
CA ALA A 739 -47.92 -52.13 37.19
C ALA A 739 -48.39 -52.14 35.73
N LEU A 740 -47.40 -51.91 34.86
CA LEU A 740 -47.19 -52.49 33.53
C LEU A 740 -47.78 -51.83 32.26
N LYS A 741 -46.83 -51.36 31.43
CA LYS A 741 -46.66 -51.50 29.97
C LYS A 741 -47.83 -52.01 29.12
N SER A 742 -48.06 -51.34 27.97
CA SER A 742 -47.95 -51.96 26.62
C SER A 742 -48.07 -50.91 25.49
N GLU A 743 -47.40 -51.21 24.38
CA GLU A 743 -47.34 -50.51 23.09
C GLU A 743 -48.66 -50.46 22.29
N LEU A 744 -48.60 -49.63 21.24
CA LEU A 744 -49.26 -49.70 19.92
C LEU A 744 -50.71 -49.19 19.76
N SER A 745 -50.86 -48.12 18.97
CA SER A 745 -52.08 -47.79 18.21
C SER A 745 -51.75 -46.91 17.00
N MET A 746 -52.36 -47.25 15.86
CA MET A 746 -52.24 -46.65 14.53
C MET A 746 -53.44 -45.75 14.20
N GLN A 747 -53.20 -44.74 13.33
CA GLN A 747 -54.12 -44.11 12.34
C GLN A 747 -55.40 -43.43 12.88
N ASN A 748 -55.87 -42.27 12.41
CA ASN A 748 -55.89 -41.71 11.07
C ASN A 748 -56.39 -40.24 11.14
N THR A 749 -55.93 -39.39 10.21
CA THR A 749 -56.62 -38.26 9.52
C THR A 749 -57.50 -37.27 10.32
N ALA A 750 -57.47 -35.95 10.16
CA ALA A 750 -57.20 -35.12 8.99
C ALA A 750 -57.04 -33.62 9.38
N ASN A 751 -56.52 -32.87 8.41
CA ASN A 751 -56.53 -31.41 8.23
C ASN A 751 -55.46 -30.54 8.90
N GLU A 752 -54.36 -30.41 8.14
CA GLU A 752 -53.96 -29.19 7.44
C GLU A 752 -53.98 -27.84 8.18
N ASN A 753 -52.76 -27.31 8.20
CA ASN A 753 -52.35 -25.99 7.76
C ASN A 753 -52.21 -24.86 8.80
N GLN A 754 -50.92 -24.55 8.96
CA GLN A 754 -50.28 -23.25 8.80
C GLN A 754 -50.17 -22.32 10.02
N LYS A 755 -48.90 -22.23 10.43
CA LYS A 755 -48.05 -21.03 10.50
C LYS A 755 -48.26 -20.04 11.64
N GLU A 756 -47.11 -19.81 12.28
CA GLU A 756 -46.53 -18.52 12.72
C GLU A 756 -47.42 -17.73 13.72
N TYR A 757 -46.99 -17.42 14.93
CA TYR A 757 -45.94 -16.45 15.25
C TYR A 757 -45.67 -16.37 16.78
N PHE A 758 -44.47 -15.86 17.13
CA PHE A 758 -44.01 -15.24 18.41
C PHE A 758 -44.00 -16.13 19.68
N PHE A 759 -42.91 -16.26 20.46
CA PHE A 759 -41.77 -15.40 20.78
C PHE A 759 -40.47 -16.20 20.90
#